data_AF-A0A972S7Q0-F1
#
_entry.id   AF-A0A972S7Q0-F1
#
_cell.length_a   1.000
_cell.length_b   1.000
_cell.length_c   1.000
_cell.angle_alpha   90.00
_cell.angle_beta   90.00
_cell.angle_gamma   90.00
#
_symmetry.space_group_name_H-M   'P 1'
#
loop_
_entity.id
_entity.type
_entity.pdbx_description
1 polymer ?
#
loop_
_entity_poly.entity_id
_entity_poly.type
_entity_poly.pdbx_seq_one_letter_code
_entity_poly.pdbx_strand_id
1 'polypeptide(L)'
;MKKLLSIFLFAALWTFFLKAEPFDPNKTATIYVHGFNNGGYKRKGTYGADKYEEFFESIPSFIGLPTTNREEDKNRPNVVASTDYYGDTPPSYYTAKDIQDIEEVTAEYGGGIPRYAMIMAKYAKHILKRTGAKQVNFVSGSMGALVTRWLIEKDYEHLASEGKIARWLTLEGVVGGNYAASNDFLMKIWNEIDDPSIDVEQMSYNWINVHLHNPHRNTSSPYLKNILVGHETSTKDDAKDHALTILTMANGQYMPNDGFQVVYDTYFNRMAPESKFMGLMPTHSYFHVNHLGIKKAKGAWVQIGAFLLSNKRVKITLKKAAVYDLHEKNRWYAKFLPAEVVFENEIFSPYAKKRWGIEDAISQRLMGGGVVPIHRYHQTGEKELYQVFFNDFVFPEEKELTLKVNALEIDADERFGIFESFKNRKYETIDSIKVTVPIKNGTYEYKGESIKLTLDVEVIEYPFKLLGEDGINGFSDDELKNIVSWLYEKILQREAGEKEIDFWVNYLKTHPSEIYTLSKKFLLSKEVKEKDLSDKDFIILAYEGVFGYEPNDIQINNWLDAFERGVGKSAFINDLFTNPDARKLINRVSGKEGGVDENTILDRGDLVHYYKVMSKNATFLEDYFKNMLSEHPELTVDKIHGVEAYKIIYTTINADGKKVNASGLVTIPKDHDEPLDLVSDQHGTKFGNFDVPSTHDPLGSVGTLVTATKGYVVSMPDYVGYGVSLKYFHPYLIAKPLAANVIDMIFAVKKFLKEKGIEDSGKLFLSGYSEGGYVTMAALEEIEKNYKDKLPVTAGAPMAGSYDMVTTADMVLGAEKYEYPNLPAFVLYSYNHYYGWNKLHDIFKDPYADELDKFFKEKAKGNMLHIDLPEDRSKLYQDNFIEDYLSGGAKWLRDALKENTLLDWKPTMKMRLYHCEGDKVVPVINSINAYNSFVEHGSDSVELITKEGGSHGSCSIPFYIDAYEWFDTLR
;
A
#
# COMPACT_ATOMS: atom_id res chain seq x y z
N MET A 1 32.24 2.66 48.98
CA MET A 1 30.93 2.18 49.46
C MET A 1 29.72 2.72 48.66
N LYS A 2 29.56 4.04 48.41
CA LYS A 2 28.42 4.56 47.62
C LYS A 2 28.32 4.03 46.17
N LYS A 3 29.46 3.82 45.48
CA LYS A 3 29.51 3.19 44.13
C LYS A 3 29.25 1.67 44.13
N LEU A 4 29.43 0.99 45.26
CA LEU A 4 29.12 -0.44 45.40
C LEU A 4 27.66 -0.66 45.80
N LEU A 5 27.07 0.26 46.59
CA LEU A 5 25.63 0.25 46.89
C LEU A 5 24.77 0.53 45.65
N SER A 6 25.22 1.37 44.72
CA SER A 6 24.49 1.63 43.47
C SER A 6 24.49 0.44 42.52
N ILE A 7 25.57 -0.35 42.49
CA ILE A 7 25.68 -1.56 41.67
C ILE A 7 24.88 -2.71 42.29
N PHE A 8 24.89 -2.83 43.63
CA PHE A 8 24.10 -3.85 44.34
C PHE A 8 22.60 -3.53 44.39
N LEU A 9 22.17 -2.26 44.45
CA LEU A 9 20.75 -1.92 44.30
C LEU A 9 20.25 -2.16 42.87
N PHE A 10 21.08 -1.92 41.84
CA PHE A 10 20.73 -2.22 40.45
C PHE A 10 20.60 -3.73 40.20
N ALA A 11 21.49 -4.54 40.79
CA ALA A 11 21.42 -6.00 40.67
C ALA A 11 20.32 -6.64 41.53
N ALA A 12 20.02 -6.09 42.73
CA ALA A 12 19.00 -6.63 43.63
C ALA A 12 17.57 -6.28 43.20
N LEU A 13 17.36 -5.16 42.50
CA LEU A 13 16.08 -4.87 41.83
C LEU A 13 15.82 -5.90 40.70
N TRP A 14 16.85 -6.37 40.01
CA TRP A 14 16.74 -7.31 38.89
C TRP A 14 16.29 -8.72 39.30
N THR A 15 16.59 -9.18 40.51
CA THR A 15 16.16 -10.51 40.98
C THR A 15 14.66 -10.61 41.30
N PHE A 16 13.90 -9.51 41.25
CA PHE A 16 12.45 -9.49 41.47
C PHE A 16 11.60 -9.25 40.20
N PHE A 17 12.21 -9.08 39.02
CA PHE A 17 11.51 -8.80 37.74
C PHE A 17 11.37 -10.03 36.80
N LEU A 18 11.40 -11.25 37.33
CA LEU A 18 11.36 -12.49 36.52
C LEU A 18 9.93 -12.94 36.14
N LYS A 19 9.18 -12.10 35.41
CA LYS A 19 7.99 -12.58 34.67
C LYS A 19 7.77 -11.95 33.29
N ALA A 20 8.30 -10.77 32.99
CA ALA A 20 8.13 -10.13 31.68
C ALA A 20 9.40 -10.25 30.82
N GLU A 21 9.25 -10.67 29.55
CA GLU A 21 10.35 -10.64 28.59
C GLU A 21 10.83 -9.19 28.37
N PRO A 22 12.15 -8.92 28.27
CA PRO A 22 12.67 -7.59 27.94
C PRO A 22 12.16 -7.13 26.57
N PHE A 23 11.88 -5.83 26.44
CA PHE A 23 11.41 -5.29 25.16
C PHE A 23 12.43 -5.52 24.03
N ASP A 24 11.95 -6.13 22.96
CA ASP A 24 12.69 -6.40 21.74
C ASP A 24 11.87 -5.90 20.52
N PRO A 25 12.29 -4.82 19.85
CA PRO A 25 11.57 -4.27 18.71
C PRO A 25 11.56 -5.23 17.51
N ASN A 26 12.43 -6.24 17.47
CA ASN A 26 12.43 -7.27 16.43
C ASN A 26 11.32 -8.32 16.62
N LYS A 27 10.72 -8.39 17.82
CA LYS A 27 9.69 -9.37 18.21
C LYS A 27 8.43 -8.72 18.78
N THR A 28 8.24 -7.44 18.52
CA THR A 28 7.10 -6.66 19.03
C THR A 28 6.32 -6.06 17.87
N ALA A 29 5.08 -6.49 17.69
CA ALA A 29 4.18 -5.91 16.71
C ALA A 29 3.68 -4.53 17.19
N THR A 30 3.26 -3.66 16.29
CA THR A 30 2.67 -2.36 16.65
C THR A 30 1.24 -2.29 16.11
N ILE A 31 0.28 -1.93 16.94
CA ILE A 31 -1.12 -1.80 16.57
C ILE A 31 -1.53 -0.34 16.63
N TYR A 32 -1.98 0.19 15.50
CA TYR A 32 -2.60 1.51 15.45
C TYR A 32 -4.08 1.44 15.82
N VAL A 33 -4.49 2.33 16.72
CA VAL A 33 -5.87 2.51 17.18
C VAL A 33 -6.36 3.88 16.72
N HIS A 34 -7.27 3.91 15.76
CA HIS A 34 -7.74 5.16 15.17
C HIS A 34 -8.62 5.97 16.14
N GLY A 35 -8.86 7.24 15.76
CA GLY A 35 -9.62 8.20 16.54
C GLY A 35 -11.14 8.16 16.30
N PHE A 36 -11.81 9.18 16.85
CA PHE A 36 -13.25 9.39 16.73
C PHE A 36 -13.69 9.54 15.26
N ASN A 37 -14.82 8.92 14.91
CA ASN A 37 -15.47 9.09 13.63
C ASN A 37 -16.96 9.43 13.85
N ASN A 38 -17.40 10.58 13.33
CA ASN A 38 -18.78 11.02 13.43
C ASN A 38 -19.69 10.08 12.61
N GLY A 39 -20.38 9.16 13.29
CA GLY A 39 -21.19 8.10 12.66
C GLY A 39 -20.54 6.71 12.68
N GLY A 40 -19.33 6.56 13.22
CA GLY A 40 -18.67 5.25 13.37
C GLY A 40 -19.52 4.25 14.16
N TYR A 41 -20.15 4.69 15.26
CA TYR A 41 -21.05 3.85 16.06
C TYR A 41 -22.27 3.28 15.30
N LYS A 42 -22.64 3.90 14.15
CA LYS A 42 -23.71 3.43 13.24
C LYS A 42 -23.19 2.56 12.09
N ARG A 43 -21.86 2.44 11.93
CA ARG A 43 -21.24 1.72 10.81
C ARG A 43 -21.65 0.25 10.84
N LYS A 44 -21.99 -0.27 9.66
CA LYS A 44 -22.21 -1.69 9.39
C LYS A 44 -20.95 -2.31 8.78
N GLY A 45 -20.76 -3.60 9.00
CA GLY A 45 -19.66 -4.38 8.42
C GLY A 45 -18.63 -4.87 9.43
N THR A 46 -17.50 -5.36 8.91
CA THR A 46 -16.52 -6.11 9.73
C THR A 46 -15.72 -5.20 10.65
N TYR A 47 -15.76 -5.51 11.95
CA TYR A 47 -14.83 -5.00 12.96
C TYR A 47 -13.72 -6.02 13.22
N GLY A 48 -12.59 -5.60 13.79
CA GLY A 48 -11.51 -6.50 14.19
C GLY A 48 -10.74 -7.15 13.03
N ALA A 49 -11.03 -6.89 11.76
CA ALA A 49 -10.22 -7.37 10.64
C ALA A 49 -9.05 -6.40 10.33
N ASP A 50 -7.97 -6.91 9.74
CA ASP A 50 -6.89 -6.06 9.22
C ASP A 50 -7.47 -4.99 8.29
N LYS A 51 -7.10 -3.74 8.54
CA LYS A 51 -7.57 -2.57 7.79
C LYS A 51 -6.36 -1.78 7.31
N TYR A 52 -6.40 -1.38 6.04
CA TYR A 52 -5.45 -0.44 5.49
C TYR A 52 -5.61 0.96 6.13
N GLU A 53 -4.50 1.52 6.60
CA GLU A 53 -4.41 2.89 7.11
C GLU A 53 -3.21 3.61 6.47
N GLU A 54 -3.48 4.63 5.66
CA GLU A 54 -2.48 5.38 4.88
C GLU A 54 -1.41 6.05 5.78
N PHE A 55 -1.85 6.64 6.90
CA PHE A 55 -0.95 7.29 7.85
C PHE A 55 0.11 6.32 8.43
N PHE A 56 -0.23 5.02 8.52
CA PHE A 56 0.65 3.94 8.97
C PHE A 56 1.19 3.06 7.83
N GLU A 57 1.16 3.53 6.59
CA GLU A 57 2.07 3.06 5.55
C GLU A 57 3.36 3.92 5.53
N SER A 58 3.20 5.23 5.73
CA SER A 58 4.29 6.20 5.66
C SER A 58 5.28 6.07 6.82
N ILE A 59 4.79 5.91 8.06
CA ILE A 59 5.64 5.82 9.25
C ILE A 59 6.45 4.51 9.28
N PRO A 60 5.87 3.32 9.06
CA PRO A 60 6.65 2.07 9.03
C PRO A 60 7.69 2.07 7.93
N SER A 61 7.36 2.61 6.74
CA SER A 61 8.33 2.83 5.67
C SER A 61 9.47 3.77 6.12
N PHE A 62 9.13 4.86 6.80
CA PHE A 62 10.07 5.85 7.34
C PHE A 62 11.04 5.28 8.39
N ILE A 63 10.56 4.41 9.30
CA ILE A 63 11.35 3.84 10.40
C ILE A 63 11.86 2.42 10.14
N GLY A 64 11.54 1.84 8.98
CA GLY A 64 12.01 0.51 8.56
C GLY A 64 11.27 -0.66 9.20
N LEU A 65 9.99 -0.50 9.55
CA LEU A 65 9.13 -1.57 10.05
C LEU A 65 8.22 -2.15 8.94
N PRO A 66 7.92 -3.46 8.99
CA PRO A 66 6.94 -4.08 8.09
C PRO A 66 5.51 -3.66 8.41
N THR A 67 4.60 -3.80 7.45
CA THR A 67 3.18 -3.42 7.60
C THR A 67 2.24 -4.53 7.14
N THR A 68 1.07 -4.66 7.77
CA THR A 68 0.02 -5.59 7.33
C THR A 68 -0.60 -5.22 5.98
N ASN A 69 -0.32 -4.00 5.49
CA ASN A 69 -0.74 -3.57 4.15
C ASN A 69 0.00 -4.31 3.03
N ARG A 70 1.12 -4.98 3.33
CA ARG A 70 1.92 -5.77 2.40
C ARG A 70 1.84 -7.24 2.77
N GLU A 71 1.40 -8.07 1.82
CA GLU A 71 1.12 -9.49 2.06
C GLU A 71 2.38 -10.26 2.48
N GLU A 72 3.56 -9.88 1.95
CA GLU A 72 4.87 -10.43 2.32
C GLU A 72 5.33 -10.07 3.74
N ASP A 73 4.72 -9.06 4.36
CA ASP A 73 5.14 -8.48 5.63
C ASP A 73 4.16 -8.82 6.78
N LYS A 74 2.92 -9.21 6.46
CA LYS A 74 1.81 -9.35 7.43
C LYS A 74 2.03 -10.34 8.58
N ASN A 75 2.94 -11.29 8.38
CA ASN A 75 3.28 -12.33 9.35
C ASN A 75 4.57 -12.03 10.12
N ARG A 76 5.22 -10.88 9.88
CA ARG A 76 6.48 -10.56 10.56
C ARG A 76 6.25 -10.23 12.04
N PRO A 77 7.12 -10.71 12.96
CA PRO A 77 6.95 -10.46 14.40
C PRO A 77 6.97 -8.98 14.81
N ASN A 78 7.52 -8.09 13.99
CA ASN A 78 7.59 -6.65 14.23
C ASN A 78 6.67 -5.83 13.30
N VAL A 79 5.61 -6.46 12.78
CA VAL A 79 4.67 -5.81 11.86
C VAL A 79 3.88 -4.68 12.52
N VAL A 80 3.60 -3.65 11.74
CA VAL A 80 2.67 -2.57 12.06
C VAL A 80 1.31 -2.91 11.46
N ALA A 81 0.29 -2.99 12.31
CA ALA A 81 -1.04 -3.46 12.00
C ALA A 81 -2.10 -2.42 12.42
N SER A 82 -3.26 -2.44 11.76
CA SER A 82 -4.42 -1.61 12.13
C SER A 82 -5.71 -2.38 11.91
N THR A 83 -6.74 -2.04 12.68
CA THR A 83 -8.10 -2.58 12.52
C THR A 83 -9.13 -1.48 12.76
N ASP A 84 -10.37 -1.72 12.31
CA ASP A 84 -11.54 -0.92 12.68
C ASP A 84 -12.25 -1.58 13.86
N TYR A 85 -12.61 -0.78 14.87
CA TYR A 85 -13.46 -1.25 15.98
C TYR A 85 -14.94 -0.91 15.79
N TYR A 86 -15.28 -0.13 14.76
CA TYR A 86 -16.66 0.11 14.34
C TYR A 86 -17.17 -0.99 13.41
N GLY A 87 -18.46 -1.26 13.44
CA GLY A 87 -19.08 -2.35 12.68
C GLY A 87 -19.87 -3.30 13.58
N ASP A 88 -20.63 -4.19 12.96
CA ASP A 88 -21.49 -5.16 13.63
C ASP A 88 -21.25 -6.61 13.18
N THR A 89 -20.34 -6.84 12.23
CA THR A 89 -19.98 -8.18 11.77
C THR A 89 -18.64 -8.62 12.37
N PRO A 90 -18.55 -9.76 13.08
CA PRO A 90 -17.27 -10.28 13.55
C PRO A 90 -16.40 -10.80 12.39
N PRO A 91 -15.06 -10.77 12.52
CA PRO A 91 -14.16 -11.37 11.54
C PRO A 91 -14.15 -12.89 11.67
N SER A 92 -13.78 -13.60 10.61
CA SER A 92 -13.84 -15.08 10.56
C SER A 92 -12.97 -15.81 11.59
N TYR A 93 -11.99 -15.13 12.18
CA TYR A 93 -11.09 -15.72 13.17
C TYR A 93 -11.60 -15.59 14.61
N TYR A 94 -12.73 -14.91 14.85
CA TYR A 94 -13.35 -14.83 16.18
C TYR A 94 -14.10 -16.12 16.49
N THR A 95 -13.89 -16.62 17.70
CA THR A 95 -14.66 -17.76 18.22
C THR A 95 -16.05 -17.32 18.69
N ALA A 96 -16.96 -18.28 18.91
CA ALA A 96 -18.25 -17.97 19.52
C ALA A 96 -18.11 -17.29 20.90
N LYS A 97 -17.09 -17.67 21.67
CA LYS A 97 -16.79 -17.02 22.97
C LYS A 97 -16.30 -15.58 22.76
N ASP A 98 -15.49 -15.33 21.74
CA ASP A 98 -15.05 -13.97 21.42
C ASP A 98 -16.21 -13.04 21.09
N ILE A 99 -17.17 -13.52 20.32
CA ILE A 99 -18.38 -12.77 19.97
C ILE A 99 -19.22 -12.54 21.24
N GLN A 100 -19.42 -13.59 22.03
CA GLN A 100 -20.17 -13.51 23.30
C GLN A 100 -19.55 -12.48 24.25
N ASP A 101 -18.23 -12.46 24.43
CA ASP A 101 -17.55 -11.49 25.31
C ASP A 101 -17.80 -10.05 24.86
N ILE A 102 -17.80 -9.82 23.54
CA ILE A 102 -18.08 -8.50 22.97
C ILE A 102 -19.54 -8.12 23.19
N GLU A 103 -20.47 -9.06 22.99
CA GLU A 103 -21.90 -8.85 23.22
C GLU A 103 -22.22 -8.59 24.70
N GLU A 104 -21.59 -9.31 25.62
CA GLU A 104 -21.72 -9.12 27.06
C GLU A 104 -21.25 -7.72 27.48
N VAL A 105 -20.06 -7.29 27.02
CA VAL A 105 -19.55 -5.93 27.27
C VAL A 105 -20.44 -4.88 26.60
N THR A 106 -20.97 -5.17 25.41
CA THR A 106 -21.88 -4.26 24.71
C THR A 106 -23.19 -4.10 25.48
N ALA A 107 -23.74 -5.19 26.03
CA ALA A 107 -24.95 -5.16 26.83
C ALA A 107 -24.76 -4.44 28.17
N GLU A 108 -23.59 -4.59 28.80
CA GLU A 108 -23.27 -3.94 30.07
C GLU A 108 -23.12 -2.42 29.93
N TYR A 109 -22.47 -1.95 28.85
CA TYR A 109 -22.09 -0.53 28.69
C TYR A 109 -22.81 0.20 27.54
N GLY A 110 -23.72 -0.46 26.83
CA GLY A 110 -24.43 0.11 25.67
C GLY A 110 -23.59 0.24 24.39
N GLY A 111 -22.40 -0.37 24.35
CA GLY A 111 -21.43 -0.23 23.26
C GLY A 111 -20.31 0.77 23.57
N GLY A 112 -19.86 1.51 22.55
CA GLY A 112 -18.83 2.55 22.71
C GLY A 112 -17.43 2.02 23.09
N ILE A 113 -16.70 2.82 23.88
CA ILE A 113 -15.32 2.61 24.35
C ILE A 113 -15.09 1.19 24.92
N PRO A 114 -15.92 0.65 25.86
CA PRO A 114 -15.69 -0.70 26.38
C PRO A 114 -15.78 -1.78 25.30
N ARG A 115 -16.76 -1.67 24.39
CA ARG A 115 -16.90 -2.59 23.26
C ARG A 115 -15.69 -2.50 22.33
N TYR A 116 -15.29 -1.29 21.95
CA TYR A 116 -14.14 -1.07 21.08
C TYR A 116 -12.85 -1.60 21.69
N ALA A 117 -12.66 -1.41 22.99
CA ALA A 117 -11.50 -1.91 23.72
C ALA A 117 -11.43 -3.44 23.71
N MET A 118 -12.58 -4.13 23.86
CA MET A 118 -12.64 -5.59 23.76
C MET A 118 -12.27 -6.08 22.35
N ILE A 119 -12.76 -5.41 21.31
CA ILE A 119 -12.40 -5.69 19.92
C ILE A 119 -10.89 -5.51 19.70
N MET A 120 -10.32 -4.40 20.18
CA MET A 120 -8.89 -4.13 20.06
C MET A 120 -8.03 -5.14 20.83
N ALA A 121 -8.49 -5.60 21.99
CA ALA A 121 -7.79 -6.61 22.79
C ALA A 121 -7.74 -7.97 22.06
N LYS A 122 -8.87 -8.39 21.48
CA LYS A 122 -8.96 -9.63 20.70
C LYS A 122 -8.15 -9.54 19.40
N TYR A 123 -8.16 -8.39 18.72
CA TYR A 123 -7.28 -8.14 17.59
C TYR A 123 -5.79 -8.22 17.98
N ALA A 124 -5.40 -7.67 19.13
CA ALA A 124 -4.02 -7.76 19.61
C ALA A 124 -3.58 -9.21 19.88
N LYS A 125 -4.45 -10.05 20.48
CA LYS A 125 -4.19 -11.49 20.61
C LYS A 125 -4.06 -12.20 19.27
N HIS A 126 -4.89 -11.82 18.30
CA HIS A 126 -4.79 -12.36 16.95
C HIS A 126 -3.45 -12.01 16.31
N ILE A 127 -3.01 -10.76 16.39
CA ILE A 127 -1.71 -10.33 15.85
C ILE A 127 -0.56 -11.07 16.52
N LEU A 128 -0.54 -11.16 17.85
CA LEU A 128 0.48 -11.93 18.60
C LEU A 128 0.55 -13.39 18.13
N LYS A 129 -0.62 -14.04 17.99
CA LYS A 129 -0.71 -15.44 17.55
C LYS A 129 -0.27 -15.61 16.09
N ARG A 130 -0.69 -14.69 15.21
CA ARG A 130 -0.43 -14.76 13.77
C ARG A 130 1.04 -14.57 13.43
N THR A 131 1.71 -13.61 14.07
CA THR A 131 3.07 -13.21 13.72
C THR A 131 4.14 -13.87 14.57
N GLY A 132 3.75 -14.52 15.66
CA GLY A 132 4.68 -15.02 16.67
C GLY A 132 5.35 -13.92 17.49
N ALA A 133 4.88 -12.67 17.38
CA ALA A 133 5.31 -11.57 18.24
C ALA A 133 5.11 -11.92 19.71
N LYS A 134 6.02 -11.44 20.55
CA LYS A 134 5.99 -11.68 22.00
C LYS A 134 5.18 -10.63 22.73
N GLN A 135 5.21 -9.40 22.22
CA GLN A 135 4.53 -8.24 22.76
C GLN A 135 3.89 -7.41 21.64
N VAL A 136 3.02 -6.47 22.02
CA VAL A 136 2.48 -5.42 21.18
C VAL A 136 2.83 -4.03 21.72
N ASN A 137 3.07 -3.10 20.82
CA ASN A 137 2.98 -1.67 21.07
C ASN A 137 1.60 -1.18 20.62
N PHE A 138 1.01 -0.23 21.35
CA PHE A 138 -0.15 0.52 20.86
C PHE A 138 0.28 1.94 20.48
N VAL A 139 -0.12 2.39 19.29
CA VAL A 139 -0.09 3.81 18.91
C VAL A 139 -1.53 4.23 18.70
N SER A 140 -2.02 5.19 19.46
CA SER A 140 -3.45 5.50 19.50
C SER A 140 -3.69 6.98 19.24
N GLY A 141 -4.53 7.29 18.26
CA GLY A 141 -4.91 8.68 17.92
C GLY A 141 -6.23 9.10 18.56
N SER A 142 -6.33 10.32 19.08
CA SER A 142 -7.60 10.90 19.54
C SER A 142 -8.37 9.96 20.50
N MET A 143 -9.66 9.71 20.26
CA MET A 143 -10.50 8.79 21.05
C MET A 143 -9.90 7.37 21.19
N GLY A 144 -9.10 6.91 20.24
CA GLY A 144 -8.41 5.62 20.32
C GLY A 144 -7.50 5.49 21.54
N ALA A 145 -7.01 6.61 22.08
CA ALA A 145 -6.26 6.61 23.34
C ALA A 145 -7.15 6.23 24.53
N LEU A 146 -8.42 6.66 24.55
CA LEU A 146 -9.36 6.26 25.59
C LEU A 146 -9.73 4.77 25.47
N VAL A 147 -9.90 4.28 24.24
CA VAL A 147 -10.09 2.85 23.93
C VAL A 147 -8.90 2.03 24.46
N THR A 148 -7.68 2.47 24.19
CA THR A 148 -6.45 1.79 24.64
C THR A 148 -6.28 1.87 26.15
N ARG A 149 -6.59 3.02 26.77
CA ARG A 149 -6.59 3.18 28.23
C ARG A 149 -7.54 2.20 28.89
N TRP A 150 -8.77 2.08 28.37
CA TRP A 150 -9.77 1.14 28.88
C TRP A 150 -9.26 -0.29 28.82
N LEU A 151 -8.74 -0.72 27.65
CA LEU A 151 -8.15 -2.04 27.43
C LEU A 151 -7.10 -2.36 28.50
N ILE A 152 -6.19 -1.42 28.77
CA ILE A 152 -5.10 -1.60 29.73
C ILE A 152 -5.63 -1.61 31.18
N GLU A 153 -6.40 -0.59 31.58
CA GLU A 153 -6.81 -0.44 32.98
C GLU A 153 -7.84 -1.49 33.42
N LYS A 154 -8.58 -2.08 32.47
CA LYS A 154 -9.48 -3.22 32.70
C LYS A 154 -8.83 -4.58 32.43
N ASP A 155 -7.55 -4.59 32.03
CA ASP A 155 -6.77 -5.79 31.71
C ASP A 155 -7.51 -6.75 30.75
N TYR A 156 -8.11 -6.18 29.70
CA TYR A 156 -8.84 -6.98 28.72
C TYR A 156 -7.92 -7.99 28.06
N GLU A 157 -8.42 -9.23 27.97
CA GLU A 157 -7.67 -10.38 27.44
C GLU A 157 -6.35 -10.67 28.18
N HIS A 158 -6.19 -10.17 29.42
CA HIS A 158 -5.00 -10.28 30.25
C HIS A 158 -3.70 -9.75 29.62
N LEU A 159 -3.84 -8.87 28.60
CA LEU A 159 -2.69 -8.39 27.84
C LEU A 159 -1.70 -7.59 28.70
N ALA A 160 -2.20 -6.81 29.67
CA ALA A 160 -1.34 -6.00 30.51
C ALA A 160 -0.73 -6.83 31.64
N SER A 161 -1.54 -7.65 32.33
CA SER A 161 -1.09 -8.48 33.45
C SER A 161 -0.13 -9.60 33.04
N GLU A 162 -0.24 -10.12 31.81
CA GLU A 162 0.70 -11.08 31.22
C GLU A 162 1.93 -10.43 30.55
N GLY A 163 2.04 -9.10 30.59
CA GLY A 163 3.17 -8.37 30.01
C GLY A 163 3.23 -8.44 28.48
N LYS A 164 2.08 -8.62 27.82
CA LYS A 164 1.95 -8.62 26.36
C LYS A 164 1.96 -7.22 25.76
N ILE A 165 1.74 -6.17 26.55
CA ILE A 165 1.84 -4.79 26.09
C ILE A 165 3.21 -4.24 26.52
N ALA A 166 4.01 -3.83 25.55
CA ALA A 166 5.33 -3.26 25.80
C ALA A 166 5.29 -1.72 25.92
N ARG A 167 4.69 -1.06 24.93
CA ARG A 167 4.64 0.40 24.84
C ARG A 167 3.25 0.89 24.44
N TRP A 168 2.89 2.09 24.91
CA TRP A 168 1.68 2.80 24.50
C TRP A 168 1.99 4.27 24.23
N LEU A 169 1.83 4.71 22.98
CA LEU A 169 2.00 6.09 22.56
C LEU A 169 0.64 6.70 22.18
N THR A 170 0.35 7.90 22.68
CA THR A 170 -0.86 8.63 22.30
C THR A 170 -0.53 9.81 21.40
N LEU A 171 -1.27 9.95 20.30
CA LEU A 171 -1.23 11.09 19.38
C LEU A 171 -2.52 11.90 19.58
N GLU A 172 -2.44 13.08 20.19
CA GLU A 172 -3.62 13.87 20.53
C GLU A 172 -4.67 13.07 21.30
N GLY A 173 -4.24 12.21 22.22
CA GLY A 173 -5.10 11.21 22.84
C GLY A 173 -6.18 11.82 23.72
N VAL A 174 -7.40 11.27 23.72
CA VAL A 174 -8.46 11.63 24.68
C VAL A 174 -8.22 10.89 26.01
N VAL A 175 -7.05 11.08 26.65
CA VAL A 175 -6.62 10.29 27.82
C VAL A 175 -7.48 10.61 29.04
N GLY A 176 -7.74 11.90 29.28
CA GLY A 176 -8.57 12.40 30.38
C GLY A 176 -10.06 12.49 30.05
N GLY A 177 -10.46 12.31 28.79
CA GLY A 177 -11.77 12.70 28.31
C GLY A 177 -11.71 13.88 27.38
N ASN A 178 -12.87 14.42 27.02
CA ASN A 178 -12.96 15.56 26.13
C ASN A 178 -13.81 16.66 26.77
N TYR A 179 -13.23 17.85 26.90
CA TYR A 179 -13.93 19.03 27.42
C TYR A 179 -15.26 19.33 26.72
N ALA A 180 -15.30 19.26 25.38
CA ALA A 180 -16.51 19.58 24.63
C ALA A 180 -17.65 18.60 24.93
N ALA A 181 -17.32 17.31 25.04
CA ALA A 181 -18.25 16.25 25.47
C ALA A 181 -18.71 16.38 26.94
N SER A 182 -18.05 17.24 27.73
CA SER A 182 -18.28 17.40 29.17
C SER A 182 -18.96 18.72 29.52
N ASN A 183 -19.26 19.55 28.52
CA ASN A 183 -19.78 20.89 28.74
C ASN A 183 -21.25 20.98 28.32
N ASP A 184 -22.14 21.23 29.28
CA ASP A 184 -23.60 21.23 29.07
C ASP A 184 -24.05 22.22 27.99
N PHE A 185 -23.39 23.37 27.86
CA PHE A 185 -23.73 24.35 26.84
C PHE A 185 -23.36 23.85 25.44
N LEU A 186 -22.18 23.22 25.31
CA LEU A 186 -21.74 22.62 24.05
C LEU A 186 -22.58 21.41 23.64
N MET A 187 -22.90 20.56 24.61
CA MET A 187 -23.78 19.43 24.38
C MET A 187 -25.20 19.87 24.00
N LYS A 188 -25.72 20.97 24.56
CA LYS A 188 -27.00 21.55 24.10
C LYS A 188 -26.94 22.00 22.64
N ILE A 189 -25.89 22.71 22.23
CA ILE A 189 -25.71 23.13 20.83
C ILE A 189 -25.58 21.90 19.92
N TRP A 190 -24.81 20.89 20.35
CA TRP A 190 -24.63 19.66 19.59
C TRP A 190 -25.95 18.91 19.41
N ASN A 191 -26.74 18.78 20.47
CA ASN A 191 -28.02 18.06 20.48
C ASN A 191 -29.10 18.73 19.60
N GLU A 192 -28.96 20.01 19.27
CA GLU A 192 -29.83 20.69 18.29
C GLU A 192 -29.48 20.33 16.83
N ILE A 193 -28.31 19.71 16.61
CA ILE A 193 -27.74 19.42 15.28
C ILE A 193 -27.65 17.91 15.01
N ASP A 194 -27.33 17.09 16.01
CA ASP A 194 -27.24 15.63 15.92
C ASP A 194 -27.47 14.97 17.30
N ASP A 195 -27.98 13.73 17.32
CA ASP A 195 -28.13 12.99 18.58
C ASP A 195 -26.74 12.62 19.13
N PRO A 196 -26.47 12.83 20.43
CA PRO A 196 -25.16 12.54 20.99
C PRO A 196 -24.89 11.04 20.91
N SER A 197 -23.91 10.67 20.09
CA SER A 197 -23.47 9.28 19.97
C SER A 197 -22.96 8.75 21.31
N ILE A 198 -23.05 7.43 21.50
CA ILE A 198 -22.47 6.75 22.66
C ILE A 198 -20.96 7.06 22.83
N ASP A 199 -20.25 7.28 21.72
CA ASP A 199 -18.84 7.68 21.73
C ASP A 199 -18.63 9.02 22.43
N VAL A 200 -19.48 10.02 22.13
CA VAL A 200 -19.42 11.36 22.73
C VAL A 200 -19.76 11.29 24.21
N GLU A 201 -20.81 10.55 24.59
CA GLU A 201 -21.19 10.37 25.99
C GLU A 201 -20.03 9.78 26.82
N GLN A 202 -19.37 8.75 26.30
CA GLN A 202 -18.30 8.05 26.99
C GLN A 202 -16.95 8.79 26.98
N MET A 203 -16.79 9.83 26.15
CA MET A 203 -15.68 10.77 26.26
C MET A 203 -15.88 11.83 27.34
N SER A 204 -17.07 11.93 27.96
CA SER A 204 -17.33 12.91 29.01
C SER A 204 -16.52 12.64 30.29
N TYR A 205 -16.12 13.70 30.98
CA TYR A 205 -15.39 13.62 32.25
C TYR A 205 -16.17 12.84 33.30
N ASN A 206 -17.50 13.01 33.32
CA ASN A 206 -18.35 12.28 34.27
C ASN A 206 -18.27 10.77 34.04
N TRP A 207 -18.38 10.34 32.78
CA TRP A 207 -18.29 8.93 32.45
C TRP A 207 -16.93 8.33 32.83
N ILE A 208 -15.83 9.05 32.53
CA ILE A 208 -14.47 8.59 32.85
C ILE A 208 -14.21 8.56 34.36
N ASN A 209 -14.68 9.59 35.09
CA ASN A 209 -14.58 9.64 36.54
C ASN A 209 -15.27 8.44 37.21
N VAL A 210 -16.42 8.02 36.67
CA VAL A 210 -17.19 6.88 37.19
C VAL A 210 -16.53 5.55 36.85
N HIS A 211 -16.03 5.37 35.63
CA HIS A 211 -15.66 4.04 35.13
C HIS A 211 -14.16 3.73 35.10
N LEU A 212 -13.29 4.74 35.11
CA LEU A 212 -11.83 4.56 35.09
C LEU A 212 -11.18 5.11 36.36
N HIS A 213 -11.19 6.44 36.53
CA HIS A 213 -10.51 7.05 37.67
C HIS A 213 -11.06 8.45 37.94
N ASN A 214 -11.21 8.82 39.21
CA ASN A 214 -11.56 10.17 39.63
C ASN A 214 -10.43 10.79 40.47
N PRO A 215 -9.78 11.90 40.05
CA PRO A 215 -10.08 12.66 38.83
C PRO A 215 -9.59 11.94 37.57
N HIS A 216 -10.32 12.16 36.46
CA HIS A 216 -10.17 11.52 35.15
C HIS A 216 -8.76 11.57 34.55
N ARG A 217 -7.95 12.61 34.85
CA ARG A 217 -6.56 12.71 34.36
C ARG A 217 -5.52 11.99 35.23
N ASN A 218 -5.95 11.34 36.30
CA ASN A 218 -5.07 10.55 37.15
C ASN A 218 -5.28 9.06 36.88
N THR A 219 -4.31 8.25 37.28
CA THR A 219 -4.45 6.79 37.32
C THR A 219 -3.63 6.18 38.45
N SER A 220 -4.18 5.13 39.05
CA SER A 220 -3.55 4.24 40.03
C SER A 220 -3.56 2.78 39.58
N SER A 221 -3.86 2.55 38.28
CA SER A 221 -3.95 1.19 37.74
C SER A 221 -2.59 0.49 37.80
N PRO A 222 -2.47 -0.68 38.44
CA PRO A 222 -1.21 -1.44 38.47
C PRO A 222 -0.85 -2.03 37.11
N TYR A 223 -1.80 -2.11 36.17
CA TYR A 223 -1.59 -2.68 34.85
C TYR A 223 -0.70 -1.82 33.94
N LEU A 224 -0.52 -0.53 34.28
CA LEU A 224 0.41 0.36 33.60
C LEU A 224 1.87 0.17 34.04
N LYS A 225 2.13 -0.54 35.15
CA LYS A 225 3.46 -0.64 35.79
C LYS A 225 4.58 -1.08 34.85
N ASN A 226 4.26 -2.01 33.94
CA ASN A 226 5.23 -2.63 33.04
C ASN A 226 5.09 -2.14 31.59
N ILE A 227 4.28 -1.11 31.35
CA ILE A 227 4.04 -0.55 30.02
C ILE A 227 4.73 0.81 29.94
N LEU A 228 5.59 1.00 28.95
CA LEU A 228 6.19 2.30 28.70
C LEU A 228 5.18 3.21 27.98
N VAL A 229 4.81 4.33 28.60
CA VAL A 229 3.79 5.25 28.06
C VAL A 229 4.42 6.56 27.57
N GLY A 230 3.89 7.10 26.47
CA GLY A 230 4.27 8.41 25.92
C GLY A 230 3.08 9.20 25.39
N HIS A 231 3.21 10.53 25.42
CA HIS A 231 2.20 11.47 24.96
C HIS A 231 2.77 12.47 23.95
N GLU A 232 2.11 12.58 22.80
CA GLU A 232 2.33 13.62 21.80
C GLU A 232 1.12 14.54 21.75
N THR A 233 1.35 15.84 22.01
CA THR A 233 0.28 16.84 22.21
C THR A 233 0.42 18.03 21.27
N SER A 234 -0.66 18.38 20.59
CA SER A 234 -0.82 19.52 19.71
C SER A 234 -1.32 20.72 20.49
N THR A 235 -0.95 21.90 20.03
CA THR A 235 -1.17 23.15 20.77
C THR A 235 -1.65 24.29 19.90
N LYS A 236 -1.81 24.08 18.58
CA LYS A 236 -2.26 25.14 17.67
C LYS A 236 -3.76 25.07 17.50
N ASP A 237 -4.46 26.01 18.10
CA ASP A 237 -5.87 26.24 17.87
C ASP A 237 -6.04 27.09 16.61
N ASP A 238 -6.02 26.48 15.43
CA ASP A 238 -6.39 27.15 14.16
C ASP A 238 -7.40 26.34 13.33
N ALA A 239 -7.95 25.27 13.91
CA ALA A 239 -9.03 24.51 13.29
C ALA A 239 -10.38 25.17 13.61
N LYS A 240 -11.32 25.05 12.66
CA LYS A 240 -12.72 25.50 12.82
C LYS A 240 -12.83 26.96 13.32
N ASP A 241 -11.96 27.84 12.83
CA ASP A 241 -11.97 29.27 13.13
C ASP A 241 -11.97 29.58 14.64
N HIS A 242 -11.15 28.86 15.42
CA HIS A 242 -11.01 29.03 16.88
C HIS A 242 -12.29 28.73 17.68
N ALA A 243 -13.22 27.92 17.13
CA ALA A 243 -14.51 27.65 17.74
C ALA A 243 -14.39 27.20 19.22
N LEU A 244 -13.48 26.27 19.53
CA LEU A 244 -13.31 25.77 20.90
C LEU A 244 -12.79 26.87 21.85
N THR A 245 -11.89 27.74 21.39
CA THR A 245 -11.43 28.90 22.16
C THR A 245 -12.55 29.89 22.44
N ILE A 246 -13.35 30.26 21.42
CA ILE A 246 -14.51 31.15 21.58
C ILE A 246 -15.45 30.61 22.67
N LEU A 247 -15.68 29.30 22.65
CA LEU A 247 -16.59 28.62 23.57
C LEU A 247 -16.04 28.47 24.99
N THR A 248 -14.74 28.16 25.15
CA THR A 248 -14.09 28.11 26.47
C THR A 248 -14.09 29.50 27.13
N MET A 249 -13.79 30.55 26.35
CA MET A 249 -13.84 31.93 26.80
C MET A 249 -15.25 32.40 27.18
N ALA A 250 -16.29 32.00 26.45
CA ALA A 250 -17.68 32.27 26.83
C ALA A 250 -18.07 31.66 28.18
N ASN A 251 -17.42 30.55 28.57
CA ASN A 251 -17.57 29.90 29.87
C ASN A 251 -16.60 30.43 30.94
N GLY A 252 -15.93 31.54 30.67
CA GLY A 252 -15.25 32.37 31.67
C GLY A 252 -13.72 32.24 31.71
N GLN A 253 -13.08 31.31 30.99
CA GLN A 253 -11.61 31.19 30.94
C GLN A 253 -11.11 30.56 29.63
N TYR A 254 -9.97 31.04 29.13
CA TYR A 254 -9.24 30.39 28.04
C TYR A 254 -8.69 29.03 28.47
N MET A 255 -8.83 28.01 27.62
CA MET A 255 -8.16 26.72 27.79
C MET A 255 -7.28 26.42 26.57
N PRO A 256 -5.97 26.15 26.75
CA PRO A 256 -5.10 25.70 25.68
C PRO A 256 -5.69 24.47 24.99
N ASN A 257 -5.77 24.52 23.67
CA ASN A 257 -6.43 23.49 22.87
C ASN A 257 -5.79 23.37 21.48
N ASP A 258 -6.15 22.31 20.77
CA ASP A 258 -5.67 21.99 19.41
C ASP A 258 -6.76 22.19 18.33
N GLY A 259 -7.84 22.89 18.70
CA GLY A 259 -9.04 23.11 17.91
C GLY A 259 -10.14 22.05 18.05
N PHE A 260 -9.87 20.90 18.69
CA PHE A 260 -10.86 19.83 18.91
C PHE A 260 -10.94 19.34 20.37
N GLN A 261 -9.84 19.41 21.11
CA GLN A 261 -9.78 19.08 22.52
C GLN A 261 -8.82 20.01 23.27
N VAL A 262 -8.99 20.09 24.59
CA VAL A 262 -8.05 20.84 25.42
C VAL A 262 -6.77 20.03 25.62
N VAL A 263 -5.62 20.72 25.57
CA VAL A 263 -4.28 20.13 25.73
C VAL A 263 -4.19 19.28 27.00
N TYR A 264 -4.83 19.75 28.07
CA TYR A 264 -4.80 19.13 29.38
C TYR A 264 -5.38 17.72 29.44
N ASP A 265 -6.23 17.36 28.48
CA ASP A 265 -6.84 16.03 28.41
C ASP A 265 -5.94 15.01 27.70
N THR A 266 -4.84 15.47 27.08
CA THR A 266 -4.01 14.63 26.22
C THR A 266 -2.99 13.75 26.94
N TYR A 267 -2.84 13.92 28.25
CA TYR A 267 -1.82 13.22 29.03
C TYR A 267 -2.27 12.98 30.47
N PHE A 268 -1.63 12.01 31.13
CA PHE A 268 -1.82 11.80 32.57
C PHE A 268 -1.21 12.94 33.39
N ASN A 269 -2.03 13.60 34.19
CA ASN A 269 -1.58 14.64 35.10
C ASN A 269 -0.81 14.04 36.29
N ARG A 270 -1.30 12.93 36.86
CA ARG A 270 -0.64 12.21 37.96
C ARG A 270 -0.80 10.71 37.81
N MET A 271 0.29 9.99 38.08
CA MET A 271 0.28 8.53 38.18
C MET A 271 0.76 8.11 39.57
N ALA A 272 0.10 7.11 40.15
CA ALA A 272 0.54 6.49 41.40
C ALA A 272 1.88 5.75 41.17
N PRO A 273 2.76 5.61 42.19
CA PRO A 273 4.05 4.92 42.04
C PRO A 273 3.95 3.52 41.43
N GLU A 274 2.91 2.77 41.77
CA GLU A 274 2.60 1.43 41.28
C GLU A 274 2.26 1.39 39.79
N SER A 275 1.82 2.50 39.20
CA SER A 275 1.48 2.61 37.78
C SER A 275 2.66 3.06 36.91
N LYS A 276 3.75 3.53 37.52
CA LYS A 276 4.87 4.15 36.78
C LYS A 276 5.87 3.11 36.31
N PHE A 277 6.10 3.07 35.00
CA PHE A 277 7.20 2.30 34.41
C PHE A 277 8.55 2.78 34.95
N MET A 278 9.25 1.89 35.66
CA MET A 278 10.52 2.20 36.35
C MET A 278 10.45 3.44 37.28
N GLY A 279 9.27 3.74 37.82
CA GLY A 279 9.05 4.91 38.69
C GLY A 279 9.00 6.26 37.95
N LEU A 280 9.04 6.26 36.62
CA LEU A 280 9.03 7.47 35.78
C LEU A 280 7.61 7.82 35.30
N MET A 281 7.35 9.11 35.13
CA MET A 281 6.17 9.57 34.39
C MET A 281 6.32 9.25 32.88
N PRO A 282 5.21 9.18 32.13
CA PRO A 282 5.22 9.05 30.68
C PRO A 282 6.14 10.08 30.00
N THR A 283 6.63 9.76 28.79
CA THR A 283 7.26 10.78 27.94
C THR A 283 6.21 11.80 27.50
N HIS A 284 6.65 13.02 27.21
CA HIS A 284 5.75 14.08 26.75
C HIS A 284 6.46 15.02 25.79
N SER A 285 5.99 15.04 24.55
CA SER A 285 6.41 15.96 23.50
C SER A 285 5.25 16.86 23.08
N TYR A 286 5.56 18.10 22.74
CA TYR A 286 4.58 19.08 22.25
C TYR A 286 4.82 19.39 20.78
N PHE A 287 3.75 19.64 20.04
CA PHE A 287 3.79 20.08 18.64
C PHE A 287 2.91 21.32 18.46
N HIS A 288 3.37 22.28 17.67
CA HIS A 288 2.61 23.49 17.37
C HIS A 288 1.87 23.36 16.03
N VAL A 289 1.02 22.34 15.98
CA VAL A 289 0.06 22.04 14.90
C VAL A 289 -1.33 21.85 15.52
N ASN A 290 -2.37 21.80 14.69
CA ASN A 290 -3.72 21.47 15.16
C ASN A 290 -3.94 19.95 15.23
N HIS A 291 -5.08 19.53 15.79
CA HIS A 291 -5.42 18.12 16.04
C HIS A 291 -5.20 17.20 14.83
N LEU A 292 -5.56 17.64 13.63
CA LEU A 292 -5.42 16.85 12.40
C LEU A 292 -4.04 17.03 11.75
N GLY A 293 -3.37 18.14 12.04
CA GLY A 293 -2.07 18.52 11.48
C GLY A 293 -0.92 17.64 11.95
N ILE A 294 -1.01 17.01 13.13
CA ILE A 294 0.02 16.10 13.64
C ILE A 294 0.32 14.95 12.67
N LYS A 295 -0.68 14.49 11.91
CA LYS A 295 -0.51 13.43 10.90
C LYS A 295 0.50 13.81 9.81
N LYS A 296 0.73 15.11 9.59
CA LYS A 296 1.65 15.65 8.59
C LYS A 296 2.94 16.21 9.20
N ALA A 297 3.05 16.23 10.53
CA ALA A 297 4.21 16.78 11.23
C ALA A 297 5.38 15.78 11.21
N LYS A 298 6.39 16.02 10.37
CA LYS A 298 7.54 15.11 10.25
C LYS A 298 8.36 14.99 11.53
N GLY A 299 8.40 16.05 12.34
CA GLY A 299 8.98 16.02 13.67
C GLY A 299 8.29 14.99 14.60
N ALA A 300 6.96 14.86 14.50
CA ALA A 300 6.21 13.84 15.24
C ALA A 300 6.54 12.43 14.72
N TRP A 301 6.73 12.25 13.41
CA TRP A 301 7.13 10.95 12.87
C TRP A 301 8.49 10.49 13.41
N VAL A 302 9.44 11.42 13.57
CA VAL A 302 10.74 11.15 14.22
C VAL A 302 10.52 10.68 15.67
N GLN A 303 9.63 11.32 16.42
CA GLN A 303 9.33 10.94 17.80
C GLN A 303 8.63 9.59 17.90
N ILE A 304 7.65 9.30 17.05
CA ILE A 304 7.02 7.98 16.96
C ILE A 304 8.09 6.91 16.71
N GLY A 305 9.01 7.15 15.78
CA GLY A 305 10.12 6.24 15.48
C GLY A 305 11.07 6.02 16.67
N ALA A 306 11.52 7.12 17.29
CA ALA A 306 12.39 7.04 18.46
C ALA A 306 11.69 6.33 19.62
N PHE A 307 10.42 6.63 19.87
CA PHE A 307 9.61 6.00 20.91
C PHE A 307 9.34 4.53 20.66
N LEU A 308 9.28 4.05 19.40
CA LEU A 308 9.06 2.64 19.10
C LEU A 308 10.36 1.83 19.08
N LEU A 309 11.48 2.41 18.67
CA LEU A 309 12.70 1.66 18.35
C LEU A 309 13.88 1.92 19.28
N SER A 310 13.90 3.05 19.97
CA SER A 310 15.05 3.43 20.78
C SER A 310 15.02 2.83 22.19
N ASN A 311 16.19 2.83 22.79
CA ASN A 311 16.46 2.50 24.19
C ASN A 311 16.97 3.71 24.99
N LYS A 312 16.98 4.91 24.40
CA LYS A 312 17.56 6.12 25.00
C LYS A 312 16.52 7.23 25.13
N ARG A 313 16.16 7.58 26.36
CA ARG A 313 15.31 8.73 26.71
C ARG A 313 16.19 9.87 27.21
N VAL A 314 15.88 11.08 26.76
CA VAL A 314 16.56 12.31 27.17
C VAL A 314 15.54 13.25 27.78
N LYS A 315 15.88 13.78 28.95
CA LYS A 315 15.12 14.83 29.61
C LYS A 315 16.00 16.07 29.75
N ILE A 316 15.58 17.17 29.14
CA ILE A 316 16.21 18.48 29.23
C ILE A 316 15.30 19.36 30.10
N THR A 317 15.84 19.81 31.23
CA THR A 317 15.13 20.67 32.18
C THR A 317 15.84 22.02 32.27
N LEU A 318 15.13 23.11 31.99
CA LEU A 318 15.55 24.44 32.39
C LEU A 318 15.46 24.55 33.91
N LYS A 319 16.59 24.31 34.57
CA LYS A 319 16.70 24.36 36.03
C LYS A 319 16.63 25.80 36.51
N LYS A 320 17.38 26.69 35.87
CA LYS A 320 17.45 28.12 36.22
C LYS A 320 17.55 29.00 35.00
N ALA A 321 17.01 30.21 35.09
CA ALA A 321 17.28 31.27 34.13
C ALA A 321 17.57 32.59 34.85
N ALA A 322 18.66 33.25 34.44
CA ALA A 322 18.93 34.63 34.77
C ALA A 322 18.49 35.54 33.62
N VAL A 323 17.78 36.61 33.96
CA VAL A 323 17.34 37.64 33.01
C VAL A 323 17.96 38.98 33.40
N TYR A 324 18.69 39.60 32.47
CA TYR A 324 19.49 40.80 32.72
C TYR A 324 18.83 42.09 32.24
N ASP A 325 17.88 42.01 31.31
CA ASP A 325 16.99 43.11 30.93
C ASP A 325 15.56 42.57 30.82
N LEU A 326 14.63 43.13 31.60
CA LEU A 326 13.22 42.75 31.57
C LEU A 326 12.44 43.56 30.51
N HIS A 327 13.09 44.49 29.82
CA HIS A 327 12.46 45.40 28.84
C HIS A 327 11.32 46.30 29.37
N GLU A 328 11.08 46.35 30.68
CA GLU A 328 10.06 47.24 31.30
C GLU A 328 10.42 48.75 31.38
N LYS A 329 11.34 49.25 30.54
CA LYS A 329 11.81 50.64 30.65
C LYS A 329 10.74 51.64 30.17
N ASN A 330 10.14 52.37 31.13
CA ASN A 330 9.34 53.62 31.03
C ASN A 330 7.86 53.56 31.49
N ARG A 331 7.51 52.78 32.52
CA ARG A 331 6.19 52.91 33.18
C ARG A 331 6.36 53.24 34.67
N TRP A 332 5.72 54.31 35.15
CA TRP A 332 5.83 54.77 36.54
C TRP A 332 5.24 53.80 37.57
N TYR A 333 4.38 52.87 37.12
CA TYR A 333 3.79 51.79 37.89
C TYR A 333 4.46 50.42 37.69
N ALA A 334 5.32 50.23 36.67
CA ALA A 334 6.02 48.96 36.41
C ALA A 334 6.92 48.51 37.58
N LYS A 335 7.33 49.44 38.46
CA LYS A 335 8.06 49.09 39.69
C LYS A 335 7.25 48.25 40.70
N PHE A 336 5.94 48.09 40.51
CA PHE A 336 5.04 47.39 41.44
C PHE A 336 4.45 46.09 40.88
N LEU A 337 4.64 45.80 39.59
CA LEU A 337 4.17 44.58 38.93
C LEU A 337 5.39 43.75 38.50
N PRO A 338 5.35 42.41 38.60
CA PRO A 338 6.42 41.56 38.09
C PRO A 338 6.35 41.41 36.57
N ALA A 339 7.48 41.34 35.88
CA ALA A 339 7.54 40.92 34.48
C ALA A 339 7.09 39.45 34.33
N GLU A 340 6.07 39.18 33.52
CA GLU A 340 5.66 37.84 33.13
C GLU A 340 6.54 37.29 32.01
N VAL A 341 7.60 36.57 32.40
CA VAL A 341 8.54 35.98 31.44
C VAL A 341 8.15 34.55 31.10
N VAL A 342 8.08 34.23 29.81
CA VAL A 342 7.96 32.86 29.30
C VAL A 342 9.24 32.45 28.58
N PHE A 343 9.60 31.18 28.70
CA PHE A 343 10.67 30.56 27.94
C PHE A 343 10.06 29.53 27.01
N GLU A 344 9.73 29.94 25.79
CA GLU A 344 9.31 28.98 24.76
C GLU A 344 10.51 28.29 24.15
N ASN A 345 10.32 27.05 23.70
CA ASN A 345 11.41 26.23 23.21
C ASN A 345 11.03 25.38 21.99
N GLU A 346 12.00 25.17 21.11
CA GLU A 346 11.95 24.25 19.98
C GLU A 346 13.18 23.32 20.04
N ILE A 347 12.95 22.03 19.86
CA ILE A 347 13.97 20.97 19.89
C ILE A 347 14.09 20.39 18.49
N PHE A 348 15.30 20.33 17.96
CA PHE A 348 15.60 19.75 16.66
C PHE A 348 16.62 18.63 16.83
N SER A 349 16.49 17.60 16.00
CA SER A 349 17.40 16.45 15.95
C SER A 349 18.41 16.63 14.80
N PRO A 350 19.69 16.91 15.09
CA PRO A 350 20.75 16.88 14.09
C PRO A 350 20.85 15.53 13.38
N TYR A 351 20.60 14.42 14.09
CA TYR A 351 20.54 13.08 13.48
C TYR A 351 19.41 12.99 12.46
N ALA A 352 18.18 13.42 12.78
CA ALA A 352 17.05 13.35 11.87
C ALA A 352 17.26 14.23 10.63
N LYS A 353 17.84 15.43 10.80
CA LYS A 353 18.25 16.28 9.68
C LYS A 353 19.28 15.59 8.80
N LYS A 354 20.33 15.01 9.40
CA LYS A 354 21.38 14.32 8.65
C LYS A 354 20.87 13.08 7.92
N ARG A 355 19.99 12.32 8.56
CA ARG A 355 19.51 11.01 8.09
C ARG A 355 18.38 11.14 7.07
N TRP A 356 17.41 12.02 7.32
CA TRP A 356 16.17 12.11 6.55
C TRP A 356 15.91 13.49 5.96
N GLY A 357 16.78 14.48 6.18
CA GLY A 357 16.54 15.87 5.75
C GLY A 357 15.39 16.54 6.51
N ILE A 358 14.96 15.99 7.64
CA ILE A 358 13.87 16.54 8.46
C ILE A 358 14.44 17.67 9.31
N GLU A 359 13.99 18.89 9.04
CA GLU A 359 14.38 20.09 9.78
C GLU A 359 13.30 20.56 10.76
N ASP A 360 12.13 19.91 10.74
CA ASP A 360 11.03 20.13 11.67
C ASP A 360 11.49 19.91 13.13
N ALA A 361 10.94 20.69 14.06
CA ALA A 361 11.16 20.47 15.48
C ALA A 361 10.52 19.12 15.90
N ILE A 362 11.29 18.31 16.63
CA ILE A 362 10.82 17.04 17.22
C ILE A 362 10.00 17.27 18.49
N SER A 363 10.09 18.47 19.07
CA SER A 363 9.19 18.95 20.13
C SER A 363 9.28 20.47 20.19
N GLN A 364 8.15 21.14 20.34
CA GLN A 364 8.06 22.59 20.42
C GLN A 364 6.93 23.02 21.34
N ARG A 365 7.27 23.83 22.33
CA ARG A 365 6.34 24.39 23.32
C ARG A 365 6.37 25.90 23.17
N LEU A 366 5.44 26.42 22.37
CA LEU A 366 5.39 27.82 21.95
C LEU A 366 4.35 28.62 22.74
N MET A 367 4.63 29.90 22.99
CA MET A 367 3.71 30.83 23.65
C MET A 367 2.38 30.89 22.89
N GLY A 368 2.44 30.79 21.56
CA GLY A 368 1.28 30.72 20.68
C GLY A 368 0.25 29.65 21.05
N GLY A 369 0.69 28.55 21.68
CA GLY A 369 -0.18 27.45 22.10
C GLY A 369 -0.72 27.56 23.52
N GLY A 370 -0.40 28.62 24.27
CA GLY A 370 -0.95 28.86 25.62
C GLY A 370 -0.48 27.87 26.71
N VAL A 371 0.45 26.98 26.40
CA VAL A 371 0.91 25.92 27.31
C VAL A 371 2.24 26.22 27.99
N VAL A 372 2.94 27.30 27.64
CA VAL A 372 4.26 27.63 28.22
C VAL A 372 4.08 28.15 29.65
N PRO A 373 4.87 27.68 30.65
CA PRO A 373 4.76 28.19 32.01
C PRO A 373 5.21 29.65 32.10
N ILE A 374 4.43 30.46 32.83
CA ILE A 374 4.76 31.85 33.13
C ILE A 374 5.66 31.90 34.37
N HIS A 375 6.73 32.68 34.28
CA HIS A 375 7.65 32.93 35.39
C HIS A 375 7.71 34.43 35.70
N ARG A 376 7.18 34.81 36.86
CA ARG A 376 7.17 36.21 37.32
C ARG A 376 8.53 36.67 37.86
N TYR A 377 9.06 37.78 37.35
CA TYR A 377 10.31 38.42 37.80
C TYR A 377 10.03 39.82 38.36
N HIS A 378 10.27 40.04 39.65
CA HIS A 378 10.13 41.38 40.27
C HIS A 378 11.33 42.30 40.03
N GLN A 379 12.47 41.71 39.62
CA GLN A 379 13.70 42.40 39.27
C GLN A 379 14.54 41.49 38.38
N THR A 380 15.52 42.05 37.67
CA THR A 380 16.51 41.27 36.94
C THR A 380 17.28 40.37 37.91
N GLY A 381 17.66 39.18 37.46
CA GLY A 381 18.32 38.19 38.32
C GLY A 381 18.04 36.75 37.92
N GLU A 382 18.65 35.83 38.68
CA GLU A 382 18.50 34.38 38.50
C GLU A 382 17.31 33.85 39.29
N LYS A 383 16.55 32.92 38.67
CA LYS A 383 15.44 32.22 39.29
C LYS A 383 15.49 30.73 38.95
N GLU A 384 15.12 29.88 39.89
CA GLU A 384 14.92 28.45 39.64
C GLU A 384 13.53 28.20 39.06
N LEU A 385 13.45 27.45 37.96
CA LEU A 385 12.24 27.30 37.14
C LEU A 385 11.78 25.85 36.99
N TYR A 386 12.72 24.90 36.90
CA TYR A 386 12.46 23.46 36.70
C TYR A 386 11.49 23.15 35.53
N GLN A 387 11.52 23.96 34.47
CA GLN A 387 10.68 23.76 33.29
C GLN A 387 11.28 22.66 32.39
N VAL A 388 10.49 21.64 32.09
CA VAL A 388 10.91 20.59 31.15
C VAL A 388 10.77 21.11 29.71
N PHE A 389 11.89 21.15 28.99
CA PHE A 389 11.95 21.53 27.57
C PHE A 389 11.79 20.34 26.64
N PHE A 390 12.33 19.19 27.04
CA PHE A 390 12.25 17.94 26.29
C PHE A 390 12.23 16.76 27.26
N ASN A 391 11.42 15.74 27.00
CA ASN A 391 11.36 14.53 27.81
C ASN A 391 10.85 13.36 26.98
N ASP A 392 11.69 12.86 26.09
CA ASP A 392 11.32 11.79 25.17
C ASP A 392 12.52 11.01 24.65
N PHE A 393 12.25 10.04 23.79
CA PHE A 393 13.28 9.23 23.15
C PHE A 393 14.01 9.99 22.05
N VAL A 394 15.26 9.59 21.86
CA VAL A 394 16.12 9.97 20.73
C VAL A 394 16.74 8.72 20.15
N PHE A 395 17.11 8.71 18.88
CA PHE A 395 17.81 7.57 18.30
C PHE A 395 19.15 7.31 19.00
N PRO A 396 19.60 6.05 19.14
CA PRO A 396 20.84 5.71 19.85
C PRO A 396 22.07 6.47 19.35
N GLU A 397 22.13 6.79 18.07
CA GLU A 397 23.23 7.49 17.41
C GLU A 397 23.19 9.01 17.59
N GLU A 398 22.07 9.56 18.10
CA GLU A 398 21.97 10.98 18.41
C GLU A 398 22.90 11.32 19.57
N LYS A 399 23.75 12.33 19.36
CA LYS A 399 24.77 12.76 20.33
C LYS A 399 24.47 14.11 20.97
N GLU A 400 23.65 14.92 20.31
CA GLU A 400 23.32 16.27 20.72
C GLU A 400 21.97 16.67 20.13
N LEU A 401 21.29 17.62 20.75
CA LEU A 401 20.06 18.23 20.23
C LEU A 401 20.31 19.71 20.00
N THR A 402 19.72 20.26 18.95
CA THR A 402 19.69 21.71 18.76
C THR A 402 18.46 22.26 19.46
N LEU A 403 18.68 23.17 20.41
CA LEU A 403 17.64 23.84 21.17
C LEU A 403 17.58 25.30 20.76
N LYS A 404 16.39 25.79 20.40
CA LYS A 404 16.10 27.21 20.26
C LYS A 404 15.20 27.64 21.42
N VAL A 405 15.56 28.72 22.09
CA VAL A 405 14.80 29.29 23.21
C VAL A 405 14.55 30.76 22.93
N ASN A 406 13.28 31.18 23.02
CA ASN A 406 12.92 32.59 23.07
C ASN A 406 12.44 32.93 24.47
N ALA A 407 13.09 33.90 25.10
CA ALA A 407 12.60 34.52 26.33
C ALA A 407 11.74 35.71 25.94
N LEU A 408 10.46 35.68 26.31
CA LEU A 408 9.50 36.72 25.99
C LEU A 408 8.93 37.29 27.29
N GLU A 409 8.82 38.61 27.36
CA GLU A 409 8.03 39.32 28.37
C GLU A 409 6.62 39.53 27.81
N ILE A 410 5.59 39.24 28.60
CA ILE A 410 4.18 39.33 28.18
C ILE A 410 3.51 40.53 28.84
N ASP A 411 3.29 41.57 28.05
CA ASP A 411 2.55 42.78 28.43
C ASP A 411 1.01 42.58 28.45
N ALA A 412 0.49 41.79 27.50
CA ALA A 412 -0.94 41.56 27.35
C ALA A 412 -1.24 40.31 26.50
N ASP A 413 -1.75 39.25 27.14
CA ASP A 413 -2.19 38.03 26.47
C ASP A 413 -3.32 37.34 27.24
N GLU A 414 -4.50 37.26 26.61
CA GLU A 414 -5.70 36.66 27.19
C GLU A 414 -5.55 35.17 27.51
N ARG A 415 -4.67 34.46 26.79
CA ARG A 415 -4.41 33.02 27.00
C ARG A 415 -3.75 32.75 28.35
N PHE A 416 -3.00 33.73 28.82
CA PHE A 416 -2.27 33.70 30.09
C PHE A 416 -2.96 34.53 31.18
N GLY A 417 -4.07 35.21 30.84
CA GLY A 417 -4.81 36.07 31.76
C GLY A 417 -4.05 37.34 32.15
N ILE A 418 -3.17 37.84 31.28
CA ILE A 418 -2.30 39.00 31.53
C ILE A 418 -2.83 40.20 30.73
N PHE A 419 -2.99 41.35 31.39
CA PHE A 419 -3.55 42.58 30.79
C PHE A 419 -2.92 43.84 31.40
N GLU A 420 -1.65 44.10 31.12
CA GLU A 420 -0.90 45.20 31.76
C GLU A 420 -0.77 46.46 30.88
N SER A 421 -1.09 46.35 29.58
CA SER A 421 -0.95 47.44 28.59
C SER A 421 -2.24 47.75 27.83
N PHE A 422 -2.53 49.05 27.65
CA PHE A 422 -3.61 49.57 26.79
C PHE A 422 -3.15 49.84 25.33
N LYS A 423 -1.89 49.54 24.98
CA LYS A 423 -1.32 49.75 23.63
C LYS A 423 -1.17 48.42 22.89
N ASN A 424 -1.22 48.46 21.54
CA ASN A 424 -1.17 47.32 20.61
C ASN A 424 0.06 46.37 20.69
N ARG A 425 0.95 46.47 21.68
CA ARG A 425 2.05 45.49 21.87
C ARG A 425 1.62 44.46 22.91
N LYS A 426 1.58 43.18 22.49
CA LYS A 426 1.13 42.04 23.31
C LYS A 426 2.28 41.38 24.11
N TYR A 427 3.50 41.44 23.60
CA TYR A 427 4.71 40.88 24.22
C TYR A 427 5.98 41.51 23.61
N GLU A 428 7.10 41.43 24.32
CA GLU A 428 8.42 41.86 23.86
C GLU A 428 9.45 40.71 23.98
N THR A 429 10.30 40.55 22.96
CA THR A 429 11.39 39.56 23.03
C THR A 429 12.53 40.10 23.89
N ILE A 430 12.85 39.40 24.98
CA ILE A 430 14.01 39.69 25.82
C ILE A 430 15.29 39.22 25.13
N ASP A 431 15.30 37.97 24.66
CA ASP A 431 16.45 37.34 24.00
C ASP A 431 16.00 36.09 23.23
N SER A 432 16.79 35.71 22.22
CA SER A 432 16.63 34.46 21.47
C SER A 432 17.98 33.78 21.30
N ILE A 433 18.12 32.57 21.84
CA ILE A 433 19.35 31.81 21.72
C ILE A 433 19.10 30.47 21.02
N LYS A 434 20.05 30.09 20.17
CA LYS A 434 20.11 28.77 19.54
C LYS A 434 21.40 28.08 19.99
N VAL A 435 21.25 26.95 20.66
CA VAL A 435 22.36 26.25 21.32
C VAL A 435 22.34 24.77 20.97
N THR A 436 23.52 24.15 21.04
CA THR A 436 23.66 22.70 20.89
C THR A 436 23.84 22.09 22.26
N VAL A 437 22.94 21.17 22.63
CA VAL A 437 22.89 20.53 23.94
C VAL A 437 23.38 19.10 23.80
N PRO A 438 24.50 18.70 24.45
CA PRO A 438 24.99 17.34 24.36
C PRO A 438 24.05 16.36 25.10
N ILE A 439 23.88 15.17 24.53
CA ILE A 439 23.13 14.07 25.16
C ILE A 439 24.06 13.35 26.12
N LYS A 440 24.27 13.98 27.27
CA LYS A 440 25.12 13.46 28.34
C LYS A 440 24.62 13.98 29.68
N ASN A 441 24.57 13.09 30.67
CA ASN A 441 24.21 13.47 32.03
C ASN A 441 25.08 14.64 32.53
N GLY A 442 24.46 15.76 32.87
CA GLY A 442 25.19 16.94 33.32
C GLY A 442 24.33 18.21 33.39
N THR A 443 24.94 19.27 33.91
CA THR A 443 24.39 20.62 33.94
C THR A 443 25.18 21.50 32.98
N TYR A 444 24.48 22.22 32.10
CA TYR A 444 25.06 23.03 31.04
C TYR A 444 24.55 24.46 31.13
N GLU A 445 25.45 25.42 30.98
CA GLU A 445 25.11 26.84 30.98
C GLU A 445 25.24 27.44 29.59
N TYR A 446 24.23 28.20 29.18
CA TYR A 446 24.22 28.92 27.92
C TYR A 446 23.89 30.38 28.18
N LYS A 447 24.66 31.28 27.57
CA LYS A 447 24.52 32.72 27.77
C LYS A 447 24.15 33.39 26.44
N GLY A 448 23.06 34.15 26.47
CA GLY A 448 22.67 35.09 25.41
C GLY A 448 23.10 36.52 25.73
N GLU A 449 22.51 37.49 25.04
CA GLU A 449 22.75 38.91 25.28
C GLU A 449 22.11 39.37 26.60
N SER A 450 20.87 38.95 26.85
CA SER A 450 20.02 39.38 27.97
C SER A 450 19.57 38.22 28.87
N ILE A 451 19.89 36.97 28.53
CA ILE A 451 19.59 35.80 29.37
C ILE A 451 20.81 34.91 29.64
N LYS A 452 20.76 34.14 30.73
CA LYS A 452 21.62 32.97 30.98
C LYS A 452 20.74 31.79 31.40
N LEU A 453 20.81 30.67 30.70
CA LEU A 453 20.07 29.46 30.98
C LEU A 453 20.98 28.40 31.60
N THR A 454 20.47 27.71 32.61
CA THR A 454 21.10 26.51 33.21
C THR A 454 20.20 25.30 32.94
N LEU A 455 20.68 24.39 32.09
CA LEU A 455 19.96 23.20 31.66
C LEU A 455 20.53 21.96 32.34
N ASP A 456 19.67 21.19 33.02
CA ASP A 456 20.01 19.83 33.45
C ASP A 456 19.60 18.84 32.35
N VAL A 457 20.54 18.02 31.90
CA VAL A 457 20.33 16.93 30.94
C VAL A 457 20.42 15.61 31.69
N GLU A 458 19.33 14.84 31.63
CA GLU A 458 19.26 13.48 32.15
C GLU A 458 19.12 12.52 30.96
N VAL A 459 20.02 11.53 30.86
CA VAL A 459 20.00 10.45 29.87
C VAL A 459 19.67 9.16 30.59
N ILE A 460 18.58 8.55 30.18
CA ILE A 460 18.05 7.29 30.72
C ILE A 460 18.18 6.24 29.62
N GLU A 461 19.04 5.25 29.86
CA GLU A 461 19.20 4.11 28.98
C GLU A 461 18.41 2.92 29.53
N TYR A 462 17.60 2.33 28.67
CA TYR A 462 16.84 1.14 28.97
C TYR A 462 17.57 -0.09 28.43
N PRO A 463 17.48 -1.25 29.10
CA PRO A 463 18.09 -2.50 28.65
C PRO A 463 17.25 -3.15 27.53
N PHE A 464 16.85 -2.35 26.55
CA PHE A 464 16.07 -2.75 25.40
C PHE A 464 16.99 -3.09 24.25
N LYS A 465 16.65 -4.13 23.48
CA LYS A 465 17.33 -4.41 22.23
C LYS A 465 17.06 -3.29 21.22
N LEU A 466 17.99 -3.10 20.30
CA LEU A 466 17.82 -2.25 19.13
C LEU A 466 17.30 -3.06 17.94
N LEU A 467 16.58 -2.38 17.06
CA LEU A 467 16.16 -2.98 15.79
C LEU A 467 17.39 -3.40 14.99
N GLY A 468 17.44 -4.65 14.52
CA GLY A 468 18.57 -5.19 13.75
C GLY A 468 19.79 -5.65 14.57
N GLU A 469 19.74 -5.58 15.90
CA GLU A 469 20.84 -6.05 16.78
C GLU A 469 21.09 -7.57 16.67
N ASP A 470 20.09 -8.35 16.26
CA ASP A 470 20.20 -9.79 15.98
C ASP A 470 20.53 -10.08 14.48
N GLY A 471 20.91 -9.06 13.70
CA GLY A 471 21.14 -9.13 12.25
C GLY A 471 20.04 -8.46 11.42
N ILE A 472 20.38 -8.04 10.20
CA ILE A 472 19.49 -7.29 9.30
C ILE A 472 18.78 -8.24 8.35
N ASN A 473 17.45 -8.34 8.37
CA ASN A 473 16.72 -9.29 7.52
C ASN A 473 17.29 -10.73 7.62
N GLY A 474 17.86 -11.07 8.78
CA GLY A 474 18.55 -12.33 9.05
C GLY A 474 20.02 -12.42 8.58
N PHE A 475 20.63 -11.39 7.98
CA PHE A 475 22.04 -11.39 7.57
C PHE A 475 22.99 -10.93 8.69
N SER A 476 24.08 -11.65 8.88
CA SER A 476 25.20 -11.34 9.78
C SER A 476 26.17 -10.32 9.16
N ASP A 477 26.99 -9.67 9.97
CA ASP A 477 27.97 -8.69 9.52
C ASP A 477 28.91 -9.25 8.44
N ASP A 478 29.34 -10.50 8.56
CA ASP A 478 30.24 -11.13 7.58
C ASP A 478 29.52 -11.43 6.26
N GLU A 479 28.23 -11.78 6.30
CA GLU A 479 27.40 -11.92 5.10
C GLU A 479 27.20 -10.57 4.38
N LEU A 480 27.05 -9.48 5.14
CA LEU A 480 26.96 -8.13 4.58
C LEU A 480 28.31 -7.69 3.97
N LYS A 481 29.44 -8.02 4.61
CA LYS A 481 30.77 -7.77 4.05
C LYS A 481 30.97 -8.50 2.72
N ASN A 482 30.50 -9.75 2.61
CA ASN A 482 30.58 -10.53 1.38
C ASN A 482 29.76 -9.87 0.25
N ILE A 483 28.54 -9.43 0.55
CA ILE A 483 27.69 -8.71 -0.42
C ILE A 483 28.37 -7.41 -0.88
N VAL A 484 28.88 -6.61 0.05
CA VAL A 484 29.57 -5.35 -0.29
C VAL A 484 30.81 -5.61 -1.13
N SER A 485 31.65 -6.57 -0.73
CA SER A 485 32.88 -6.91 -1.46
C SER A 485 32.56 -7.36 -2.89
N TRP A 486 31.52 -8.19 -3.05
CA TRP A 486 31.03 -8.61 -4.35
C TRP A 486 30.59 -7.44 -5.24
N LEU A 487 29.94 -6.40 -4.68
CA LEU A 487 29.56 -5.20 -5.44
C LEU A 487 30.77 -4.38 -5.89
N TYR A 488 31.81 -4.29 -5.07
CA TYR A 488 33.07 -3.64 -5.46
C TYR A 488 33.75 -4.41 -6.60
N GLU A 489 33.81 -5.74 -6.50
CA GLU A 489 34.42 -6.58 -7.53
C GLU A 489 33.62 -6.60 -8.84
N LYS A 490 32.29 -6.72 -8.77
CA LYS A 490 31.46 -6.89 -9.98
C LYS A 490 31.04 -5.59 -10.63
N ILE A 491 30.74 -4.54 -9.86
CA ILE A 491 30.28 -3.26 -10.42
C ILE A 491 31.43 -2.25 -10.53
N LEU A 492 32.29 -2.16 -9.51
CA LEU A 492 33.42 -1.22 -9.55
C LEU A 492 34.68 -1.85 -10.18
N GLN A 493 34.71 -3.17 -10.37
CA GLN A 493 35.83 -3.92 -10.96
C GLN A 493 37.15 -3.67 -10.24
N ARG A 494 37.11 -3.57 -8.90
CA ARG A 494 38.27 -3.47 -8.02
C ARG A 494 37.97 -4.03 -6.64
N GLU A 495 39.01 -4.30 -5.87
CA GLU A 495 38.86 -4.66 -4.45
C GLU A 495 38.51 -3.43 -3.60
N ALA A 496 37.73 -3.66 -2.55
CA ALA A 496 37.33 -2.65 -1.58
C ALA A 496 38.37 -2.52 -0.46
N GLY A 497 38.65 -1.30 0.00
CA GLY A 497 39.38 -1.10 1.25
C GLY A 497 38.52 -1.44 2.48
N GLU A 498 39.15 -1.82 3.60
CA GLU A 498 38.46 -2.17 4.86
C GLU A 498 37.49 -1.07 5.34
N LYS A 499 37.90 0.20 5.24
CA LYS A 499 37.05 1.35 5.58
C LYS A 499 35.84 1.53 4.65
N GLU A 500 35.93 1.11 3.40
CA GLU A 500 34.83 1.17 2.43
C GLU A 500 33.80 0.09 2.71
N ILE A 501 34.27 -1.12 3.04
CA ILE A 501 33.42 -2.23 3.47
C ILE A 501 32.68 -1.84 4.75
N ASP A 502 33.40 -1.35 5.76
CA ASP A 502 32.81 -0.91 7.03
C ASP A 502 31.77 0.20 6.84
N PHE A 503 32.01 1.12 5.89
CA PHE A 503 31.05 2.17 5.57
C PHE A 503 29.72 1.59 5.08
N TRP A 504 29.75 0.68 4.10
CA TRP A 504 28.53 0.11 3.52
C TRP A 504 27.82 -0.89 4.44
N VAL A 505 28.57 -1.67 5.23
CA VAL A 505 27.97 -2.53 6.27
C VAL A 505 27.24 -1.68 7.30
N ASN A 506 27.84 -0.58 7.77
CA ASN A 506 27.18 0.36 8.67
C ASN A 506 26.01 1.10 7.99
N TYR A 507 26.11 1.37 6.68
CA TYR A 507 25.01 1.93 5.89
C TYR A 507 23.81 0.98 5.86
N LEU A 508 24.03 -0.30 5.60
CA LEU A 508 22.97 -1.32 5.54
C LEU A 508 22.34 -1.55 6.92
N LYS A 509 23.13 -1.54 8.01
CA LYS A 509 22.63 -1.56 9.40
C LYS A 509 21.60 -0.48 9.67
N THR A 510 21.76 0.65 9.00
CA THR A 510 20.87 1.79 9.14
C THR A 510 19.83 1.87 8.01
N HIS A 511 19.88 1.02 6.98
CA HIS A 511 18.95 0.99 5.83
C HIS A 511 18.67 -0.47 5.42
N PRO A 512 18.05 -1.28 6.29
CA PRO A 512 17.97 -2.72 6.11
C PRO A 512 17.16 -3.15 4.88
N SER A 513 16.15 -2.37 4.50
CA SER A 513 15.35 -2.60 3.28
C SER A 513 16.14 -2.39 1.99
N GLU A 514 17.24 -1.63 2.05
CA GLU A 514 18.06 -1.28 0.88
C GLU A 514 19.10 -2.34 0.54
N ILE A 515 19.21 -3.43 1.33
CA ILE A 515 20.08 -4.56 0.95
C ILE A 515 19.74 -5.06 -0.45
N TYR A 516 18.45 -5.10 -0.80
CA TYR A 516 17.93 -5.54 -2.09
C TYR A 516 18.04 -4.51 -3.22
N THR A 517 18.49 -3.30 -2.91
CA THR A 517 18.65 -2.21 -3.88
C THR A 517 20.05 -1.57 -3.80
N LEU A 518 20.99 -2.18 -3.06
CA LEU A 518 22.32 -1.60 -2.85
C LEU A 518 23.13 -1.51 -4.15
N SER A 519 23.05 -2.53 -5.00
CA SER A 519 23.68 -2.54 -6.34
C SER A 519 23.25 -1.37 -7.21
N LYS A 520 22.02 -0.85 -7.04
CA LYS A 520 21.54 0.35 -7.72
C LYS A 520 22.43 1.56 -7.43
N LYS A 521 22.87 1.73 -6.19
CA LYS A 521 23.72 2.85 -5.77
C LYS A 521 25.13 2.74 -6.35
N PHE A 522 25.65 1.53 -6.46
CA PHE A 522 26.93 1.25 -7.09
C PHE A 522 26.87 1.55 -8.59
N LEU A 523 25.83 1.11 -9.29
CA LEU A 523 25.64 1.38 -10.73
C LEU A 523 25.46 2.86 -11.06
N LEU A 524 24.85 3.62 -10.15
CA LEU A 524 24.65 5.08 -10.30
C LEU A 524 25.83 5.91 -9.76
N SER A 525 26.89 5.27 -9.26
CA SER A 525 28.02 5.94 -8.62
C SER A 525 28.83 6.80 -9.60
N LYS A 526 29.54 7.79 -9.05
CA LYS A 526 30.48 8.62 -9.83
C LYS A 526 31.57 7.76 -10.49
N GLU A 527 32.03 6.72 -9.79
CA GLU A 527 33.09 5.83 -10.25
C GLU A 527 32.67 5.04 -11.51
N VAL A 528 31.45 4.52 -11.56
CA VAL A 528 30.93 3.88 -12.79
C VAL A 528 30.76 4.89 -13.92
N LYS A 529 30.33 6.12 -13.62
CA LYS A 529 30.22 7.19 -14.63
C LYS A 529 31.56 7.60 -15.22
N GLU A 530 32.63 7.59 -14.42
CA GLU A 530 33.98 7.95 -14.83
C GLU A 530 34.68 6.86 -15.65
N LYS A 531 34.15 5.63 -15.69
CA LYS A 531 34.66 4.53 -16.54
C LYS A 531 34.35 4.71 -18.03
N ASP A 532 33.48 5.64 -18.40
CA ASP A 532 33.07 5.93 -19.79
C ASP A 532 32.69 4.67 -20.60
N LEU A 533 31.91 3.78 -19.96
CA LEU A 533 31.53 2.50 -20.54
C LEU A 533 30.62 2.69 -21.75
N SER A 534 30.85 1.85 -22.78
CA SER A 534 29.88 1.70 -23.86
C SER A 534 28.54 1.22 -23.29
N ASP A 535 27.45 1.49 -23.99
CA ASP A 535 26.12 1.06 -23.55
C ASP A 535 26.02 -0.46 -23.38
N LYS A 536 26.70 -1.22 -24.24
CA LYS A 536 26.81 -2.67 -24.15
C LYS A 536 27.54 -3.11 -22.88
N ASP A 537 28.70 -2.53 -22.61
CA ASP A 537 29.51 -2.87 -21.44
C ASP A 537 28.81 -2.47 -20.14
N PHE A 538 28.05 -1.38 -20.17
CA PHE A 538 27.23 -0.95 -19.04
C PHE A 538 26.08 -1.94 -18.75
N ILE A 539 25.43 -2.47 -19.80
CA ILE A 539 24.39 -3.50 -19.64
C ILE A 539 24.98 -4.77 -19.04
N ILE A 540 26.12 -5.23 -19.55
CA ILE A 540 26.81 -6.42 -19.04
C ILE A 540 27.17 -6.23 -17.55
N LEU A 541 27.83 -5.12 -17.22
CA LEU A 541 28.20 -4.78 -15.84
C LEU A 541 26.98 -4.76 -14.90
N ALA A 542 25.85 -4.22 -15.37
CA ALA A 542 24.64 -4.13 -14.56
C ALA A 542 23.98 -5.50 -14.33
N TYR A 543 23.98 -6.40 -15.31
CA TYR A 543 23.45 -7.76 -15.15
C TYR A 543 24.35 -8.62 -14.25
N GLU A 544 25.67 -8.57 -14.44
CA GLU A 544 26.61 -9.26 -13.57
C GLU A 544 26.51 -8.75 -12.13
N GLY A 545 26.40 -7.43 -11.95
CA GLY A 545 26.28 -6.76 -10.66
C GLY A 545 24.90 -6.81 -9.99
N VAL A 546 23.86 -7.32 -10.65
CA VAL A 546 22.50 -7.43 -10.06
C VAL A 546 22.00 -8.87 -10.01
N PHE A 547 22.36 -9.72 -10.97
CA PHE A 547 21.90 -11.11 -11.06
C PHE A 547 23.03 -12.16 -10.98
N GLY A 548 24.29 -11.74 -11.08
CA GLY A 548 25.44 -12.64 -10.93
C GLY A 548 25.77 -13.46 -12.17
N TYR A 549 25.21 -13.11 -13.34
CA TYR A 549 25.51 -13.74 -14.62
C TYR A 549 25.62 -12.70 -15.73
N GLU A 550 26.33 -13.07 -16.80
CA GLU A 550 26.46 -12.25 -18.01
C GLU A 550 25.17 -12.33 -18.85
N PRO A 551 24.59 -11.20 -19.31
CA PRO A 551 23.38 -11.22 -20.12
C PRO A 551 23.67 -11.78 -21.52
N ASN A 552 22.72 -12.54 -22.07
CA ASN A 552 22.86 -13.03 -23.45
C ASN A 552 22.66 -11.89 -24.48
N ASP A 553 23.05 -12.14 -25.74
CA ASP A 553 22.97 -11.14 -26.81
C ASP A 553 21.57 -10.56 -27.01
N ILE A 554 20.52 -11.33 -26.75
CA ILE A 554 19.13 -10.84 -26.86
C ILE A 554 18.84 -9.81 -25.76
N GLN A 555 19.25 -10.09 -24.52
CA GLN A 555 19.09 -9.17 -23.40
C GLN A 555 19.90 -7.88 -23.62
N ILE A 556 21.14 -8.01 -24.12
CA ILE A 556 22.00 -6.87 -24.47
C ILE A 556 21.33 -6.02 -25.54
N ASN A 557 20.95 -6.63 -26.67
CA ASN A 557 20.42 -5.90 -27.82
C ASN A 557 19.07 -5.22 -27.49
N ASN A 558 18.20 -5.85 -26.69
CA ASN A 558 16.95 -5.24 -26.25
C ASN A 558 17.17 -3.91 -25.51
N TRP A 559 18.21 -3.83 -24.68
CA TRP A 559 18.53 -2.63 -23.92
C TRP A 559 19.28 -1.60 -24.75
N LEU A 560 20.16 -2.02 -25.67
CA LEU A 560 20.76 -1.14 -26.67
C LEU A 560 19.67 -0.45 -27.50
N ASP A 561 18.71 -1.22 -28.03
CA ASP A 561 17.57 -0.69 -28.79
C ASP A 561 16.69 0.25 -27.95
N ALA A 562 16.59 0.01 -26.65
CA ALA A 562 15.85 0.89 -25.74
C ALA A 562 16.60 2.23 -25.53
N PHE A 563 17.92 2.18 -25.36
CA PHE A 563 18.75 3.37 -25.23
C PHE A 563 18.73 4.23 -26.49
N GLU A 564 18.79 3.61 -27.68
CA GLU A 564 18.64 4.31 -28.96
C GLU A 564 17.26 5.00 -29.09
N ARG A 565 16.21 4.42 -28.50
CA ARG A 565 14.86 5.01 -28.45
C ARG A 565 14.67 6.05 -27.32
N GLY A 566 15.74 6.47 -26.66
CA GLY A 566 15.73 7.52 -25.65
C GLY A 566 15.41 7.06 -24.22
N VAL A 567 15.37 5.75 -23.96
CA VAL A 567 15.28 5.24 -22.59
C VAL A 567 16.60 5.53 -21.88
N GLY A 568 16.57 6.34 -20.83
CA GLY A 568 17.79 6.64 -20.07
C GLY A 568 18.28 5.42 -19.27
N LYS A 569 19.60 5.33 -19.03
CA LYS A 569 20.24 4.32 -18.17
C LYS A 569 19.58 4.19 -16.78
N SER A 570 19.02 5.27 -16.25
CA SER A 570 18.25 5.27 -14.99
C SER A 570 16.96 4.46 -15.06
N ALA A 571 16.26 4.46 -16.21
CA ALA A 571 15.04 3.67 -16.41
C ALA A 571 15.36 2.18 -16.57
N PHE A 572 16.45 1.85 -17.28
CA PHE A 572 17.00 0.50 -17.34
C PHE A 572 17.36 -0.03 -15.95
N ILE A 573 18.12 0.75 -15.17
CA ILE A 573 18.45 0.39 -13.79
C ILE A 573 17.18 0.14 -12.98
N ASN A 574 16.17 1.02 -13.07
CA ASN A 574 14.92 0.81 -12.33
C ASN A 574 14.22 -0.50 -12.69
N ASP A 575 14.25 -0.92 -13.96
CA ASP A 575 13.69 -2.19 -14.43
C ASP A 575 14.45 -3.41 -13.89
N LEU A 576 15.78 -3.33 -13.75
CA LEU A 576 16.55 -4.40 -13.11
C LEU A 576 16.12 -4.66 -11.66
N PHE A 577 15.66 -3.63 -10.94
CA PHE A 577 15.25 -3.72 -9.54
C PHE A 577 13.75 -3.97 -9.33
N THR A 578 12.96 -4.04 -10.39
CA THR A 578 11.59 -4.62 -10.35
C THR A 578 11.61 -6.13 -10.59
N ASN A 579 12.77 -6.71 -10.93
CA ASN A 579 12.99 -8.14 -11.08
C ASN A 579 13.28 -8.83 -9.71
N PRO A 580 12.47 -9.81 -9.27
CA PRO A 580 12.69 -10.52 -8.00
C PRO A 580 13.98 -11.38 -7.95
N ASP A 581 14.61 -11.70 -9.08
CA ASP A 581 15.89 -12.45 -9.11
C ASP A 581 17.06 -11.67 -8.48
N ALA A 582 17.00 -10.33 -8.48
CA ALA A 582 17.95 -9.49 -7.76
C ALA A 582 17.99 -9.80 -6.26
N ARG A 583 16.88 -10.30 -5.69
CA ARG A 583 16.80 -10.72 -4.28
C ARG A 583 17.41 -12.10 -4.04
N LYS A 584 17.35 -13.01 -5.02
CA LYS A 584 17.92 -14.38 -4.92
C LYS A 584 19.45 -14.34 -4.89
N LEU A 585 20.07 -13.45 -5.67
CA LEU A 585 21.53 -13.31 -5.66
C LEU A 585 22.07 -12.87 -4.30
N ILE A 586 21.36 -11.99 -3.60
CA ILE A 586 21.76 -11.52 -2.27
C ILE A 586 21.74 -12.67 -1.24
N ASN A 587 20.80 -13.62 -1.37
CA ASN A 587 20.78 -14.85 -0.58
C ASN A 587 21.90 -15.85 -0.97
N ARG A 588 22.29 -15.87 -2.26
CA ARG A 588 23.38 -16.72 -2.77
C ARG A 588 24.77 -16.20 -2.37
N VAL A 589 25.04 -14.90 -2.57
CA VAL A 589 26.33 -14.24 -2.27
C VAL A 589 26.59 -14.14 -0.75
N SER A 590 25.54 -14.14 0.06
CA SER A 590 25.66 -14.26 1.53
C SER A 590 25.92 -15.68 2.01
N GLY A 591 25.80 -16.72 1.17
CA GLY A 591 26.04 -18.11 1.57
C GLY A 591 24.86 -18.80 2.26
N LYS A 592 23.63 -18.26 2.17
CA LYS A 592 22.43 -18.83 2.81
C LYS A 592 21.72 -19.91 2.01
N GLU A 593 21.94 -19.98 0.70
CA GLU A 593 21.37 -21.03 -0.13
C GLU A 593 22.49 -21.96 -0.63
N GLY A 594 22.47 -23.21 -0.14
CA GLY A 594 23.12 -24.31 -0.84
C GLY A 594 22.48 -24.47 -2.22
N GLY A 595 23.32 -24.65 -3.24
CA GLY A 595 22.97 -24.52 -4.65
C GLY A 595 21.64 -25.18 -5.06
N VAL A 596 20.84 -24.41 -5.78
CA VAL A 596 19.82 -24.90 -6.70
C VAL A 596 20.30 -24.56 -8.11
N ASP A 597 20.25 -25.56 -8.98
CA ASP A 597 20.84 -25.68 -10.30
C ASP A 597 20.64 -24.44 -11.20
N GLU A 598 21.73 -23.88 -11.73
CA GLU A 598 21.80 -22.66 -12.54
C GLU A 598 21.31 -22.84 -14.00
N ASN A 599 20.50 -23.87 -14.31
CA ASN A 599 20.15 -24.21 -15.69
C ASN A 599 18.65 -24.46 -15.96
N THR A 600 17.72 -23.88 -15.19
CA THR A 600 16.29 -24.02 -15.57
C THR A 600 15.96 -23.07 -16.74
N ILE A 601 16.14 -23.55 -17.97
CA ILE A 601 15.59 -22.93 -19.17
C ILE A 601 14.07 -22.98 -19.05
N LEU A 602 13.42 -21.82 -18.89
CA LEU A 602 11.95 -21.76 -18.90
C LEU A 602 11.44 -22.06 -20.32
N ASP A 603 10.53 -23.02 -20.42
CA ASP A 603 9.82 -23.39 -21.63
C ASP A 603 8.49 -22.68 -21.75
N ARG A 604 7.84 -22.79 -22.91
CA ARG A 604 6.51 -22.21 -23.13
C ARG A 604 5.50 -22.78 -22.12
N GLY A 605 4.64 -21.91 -21.60
CA GLY A 605 3.61 -22.29 -20.61
C GLY A 605 4.16 -22.56 -19.22
N ASP A 606 5.37 -22.09 -18.91
CA ASP A 606 5.87 -22.07 -17.54
C ASP A 606 5.25 -20.91 -16.76
N LEU A 607 4.84 -21.22 -15.54
CA LEU A 607 4.43 -20.23 -14.56
C LEU A 607 5.69 -19.51 -14.07
N VAL A 608 5.76 -18.20 -14.31
CA VAL A 608 6.87 -17.36 -13.86
C VAL A 608 6.57 -16.82 -12.46
N HIS A 609 5.35 -16.29 -12.27
CA HIS A 609 4.92 -15.73 -10.99
C HIS A 609 3.40 -15.61 -10.89
N TYR A 610 2.86 -15.43 -9.67
CA TYR A 610 1.47 -15.04 -9.45
C TYR A 610 1.30 -14.13 -8.23
N TYR A 611 0.26 -13.28 -8.26
CA TYR A 611 -0.11 -12.35 -7.20
C TYR A 611 -1.61 -12.47 -6.92
N LYS A 612 -2.04 -12.56 -5.65
CA LYS A 612 -3.48 -12.43 -5.32
C LYS A 612 -3.87 -10.96 -5.47
N VAL A 613 -4.88 -10.68 -6.27
CA VAL A 613 -5.37 -9.31 -6.54
C VAL A 613 -6.77 -9.06 -5.97
N MET A 614 -7.55 -10.11 -5.67
CA MET A 614 -8.86 -9.98 -5.04
C MET A 614 -9.20 -11.21 -4.19
N SER A 615 -9.95 -11.02 -3.11
CA SER A 615 -10.68 -12.08 -2.41
C SER A 615 -12.01 -11.51 -1.89
N LYS A 616 -13.13 -12.04 -2.37
CA LYS A 616 -14.50 -11.68 -1.94
C LYS A 616 -15.23 -12.93 -1.44
N ASN A 617 -16.12 -12.77 -0.47
CA ASN A 617 -16.95 -13.86 0.04
C ASN A 617 -18.27 -13.96 -0.74
N ALA A 618 -18.97 -15.10 -0.61
CA ALA A 618 -20.23 -15.34 -1.31
C ALA A 618 -21.28 -14.27 -1.02
N THR A 619 -21.47 -13.89 0.25
CA THR A 619 -22.48 -12.89 0.65
C THR A 619 -22.28 -11.52 0.00
N PHE A 620 -21.02 -11.06 -0.12
CA PHE A 620 -20.72 -9.82 -0.83
C PHE A 620 -21.09 -9.92 -2.32
N LEU A 621 -20.78 -11.06 -2.94
CA LEU A 621 -21.04 -11.28 -4.36
C LEU A 621 -22.54 -11.48 -4.65
N GLU A 622 -23.28 -12.11 -3.74
CA GLU A 622 -24.75 -12.18 -3.80
C GLU A 622 -25.38 -10.79 -3.84
N ASP A 623 -24.96 -9.88 -2.95
CA ASP A 623 -25.47 -8.51 -2.93
C ASP A 623 -25.01 -7.71 -4.16
N TYR A 624 -23.74 -7.85 -4.55
CA TYR A 624 -23.16 -7.19 -5.70
C TYR A 624 -23.87 -7.56 -7.01
N PHE A 625 -24.17 -8.86 -7.20
CA PHE A 625 -24.82 -9.36 -8.41
C PHE A 625 -26.35 -9.35 -8.35
N LYS A 626 -26.95 -9.01 -7.20
CA LYS A 626 -28.40 -9.11 -6.97
C LYS A 626 -29.27 -8.50 -8.07
N ASN A 627 -28.94 -7.28 -8.50
CA ASN A 627 -29.70 -6.59 -9.54
C ASN A 627 -29.54 -7.27 -10.91
N MET A 628 -28.31 -7.63 -11.26
CA MET A 628 -28.01 -8.32 -12.53
C MET A 628 -28.69 -9.70 -12.58
N LEU A 629 -28.64 -10.48 -11.49
CA LEU A 629 -29.34 -11.77 -11.38
C LEU A 629 -30.86 -11.62 -11.48
N SER A 630 -31.42 -10.52 -10.97
CA SER A 630 -32.86 -10.24 -11.09
C SER A 630 -33.28 -9.83 -12.50
N GLU A 631 -32.39 -9.18 -13.25
CA GLU A 631 -32.62 -8.78 -14.64
C GLU A 631 -32.43 -9.95 -15.63
N HIS A 632 -31.70 -10.99 -15.22
CA HIS A 632 -31.40 -12.19 -16.00
C HIS A 632 -31.85 -13.49 -15.30
N PRO A 633 -33.18 -13.72 -15.13
CA PRO A 633 -33.70 -14.91 -14.47
C PRO A 633 -33.39 -16.23 -15.20
N GLU A 634 -32.94 -16.16 -16.45
CA GLU A 634 -32.44 -17.29 -17.23
C GLU A 634 -31.10 -17.85 -16.73
N LEU A 635 -30.34 -17.09 -15.92
CA LEU A 635 -29.09 -17.56 -15.34
C LEU A 635 -29.39 -18.47 -14.14
N THR A 636 -29.12 -19.76 -14.27
CA THR A 636 -29.37 -20.74 -13.19
C THR A 636 -28.26 -20.63 -12.15
N VAL A 637 -28.57 -20.12 -10.96
CA VAL A 637 -27.64 -19.98 -9.84
C VAL A 637 -28.15 -20.75 -8.63
N ASP A 638 -27.59 -21.93 -8.40
CA ASP A 638 -27.91 -22.75 -7.22
C ASP A 638 -27.27 -22.17 -5.95
N LYS A 639 -26.06 -21.64 -6.08
CA LYS A 639 -25.25 -21.08 -5.00
C LYS A 639 -24.27 -20.05 -5.57
N ILE A 640 -24.05 -18.97 -4.82
CA ILE A 640 -22.91 -18.07 -5.07
C ILE A 640 -21.69 -18.55 -4.27
N HIS A 641 -20.55 -18.67 -4.93
CA HIS A 641 -19.26 -18.98 -4.33
C HIS A 641 -18.51 -17.69 -3.96
N GLY A 642 -17.74 -17.72 -2.87
CA GLY A 642 -16.68 -16.73 -2.70
C GLY A 642 -15.67 -16.83 -3.84
N VAL A 643 -14.96 -15.75 -4.18
CA VAL A 643 -13.99 -15.73 -5.29
C VAL A 643 -12.66 -15.18 -4.82
N GLU A 644 -11.57 -15.85 -5.16
CA GLU A 644 -10.22 -15.27 -5.19
C GLU A 644 -9.81 -14.99 -6.63
N ALA A 645 -9.16 -13.86 -6.88
CA ALA A 645 -8.58 -13.55 -8.18
C ALA A 645 -7.08 -13.35 -8.06
N TYR A 646 -6.33 -13.82 -9.05
CA TYR A 646 -4.89 -13.78 -9.13
C TYR A 646 -4.44 -13.23 -10.47
N LYS A 647 -3.47 -12.32 -10.48
CA LYS A 647 -2.70 -12.01 -11.68
C LYS A 647 -1.58 -13.03 -11.79
N ILE A 648 -1.44 -13.68 -12.94
CA ILE A 648 -0.32 -14.58 -13.21
C ILE A 648 0.56 -14.06 -14.34
N ILE A 649 1.85 -14.37 -14.28
CA ILE A 649 2.86 -14.11 -15.31
C ILE A 649 3.36 -15.47 -15.79
N TYR A 650 3.39 -15.65 -17.11
CA TYR A 650 3.79 -16.90 -17.74
C TYR A 650 4.59 -16.65 -19.02
N THR A 651 5.34 -17.65 -19.44
CA THR A 651 6.13 -17.62 -20.69
C THR A 651 5.28 -18.06 -21.88
N THR A 652 5.40 -17.33 -22.99
CA THR A 652 4.73 -17.64 -24.27
C THR A 652 5.56 -17.12 -25.44
N ILE A 653 4.99 -17.01 -26.66
CA ILE A 653 5.66 -16.44 -27.84
C ILE A 653 4.99 -15.16 -28.33
N ASN A 654 5.80 -14.22 -28.83
CA ASN A 654 5.30 -13.02 -29.51
C ASN A 654 5.04 -13.27 -31.01
N ALA A 655 4.64 -12.21 -31.72
CA ALA A 655 4.48 -12.18 -33.18
C ALA A 655 5.69 -12.74 -33.95
N ASP A 656 6.91 -12.47 -33.50
CA ASP A 656 8.14 -12.94 -34.14
C ASP A 656 8.48 -14.41 -33.82
N GLY A 657 7.64 -15.10 -33.04
CA GLY A 657 7.91 -16.46 -32.54
C GLY A 657 8.95 -16.52 -31.42
N LYS A 658 9.38 -15.39 -30.85
CA LYS A 658 10.35 -15.34 -29.75
C LYS A 658 9.66 -15.59 -28.42
N LYS A 659 10.31 -16.33 -27.51
CA LYS A 659 9.79 -16.53 -26.15
C LYS A 659 9.76 -15.19 -25.40
N VAL A 660 8.64 -14.87 -24.76
CA VAL A 660 8.38 -13.63 -24.00
C VAL A 660 7.52 -13.93 -22.77
N ASN A 661 7.47 -12.99 -21.82
CA ASN A 661 6.53 -13.07 -20.70
C ASN A 661 5.23 -12.35 -21.05
N ALA A 662 4.10 -12.98 -20.73
CA ALA A 662 2.76 -12.41 -20.79
C ALA A 662 2.06 -12.51 -19.42
N SER A 663 0.92 -11.83 -19.28
CA SER A 663 0.11 -11.87 -18.06
C SER A 663 -1.34 -12.26 -18.33
N GLY A 664 -2.05 -12.61 -17.26
CA GLY A 664 -3.49 -12.87 -17.29
C GLY A 664 -4.08 -12.90 -15.88
N LEU A 665 -5.41 -12.93 -15.81
CA LEU A 665 -6.19 -13.08 -14.58
C LEU A 665 -6.62 -14.54 -14.40
N VAL A 666 -6.62 -15.04 -13.17
CA VAL A 666 -7.15 -16.34 -12.79
C VAL A 666 -8.08 -16.16 -11.61
N THR A 667 -9.35 -16.52 -11.75
CA THR A 667 -10.33 -16.51 -10.64
C THR A 667 -10.62 -17.93 -10.19
N ILE A 668 -10.73 -18.13 -8.88
CA ILE A 668 -10.89 -19.44 -8.23
C ILE A 668 -12.04 -19.32 -7.21
N PRO A 669 -12.99 -20.27 -7.17
CA PRO A 669 -14.01 -20.30 -6.14
C PRO A 669 -13.36 -20.63 -4.79
N LYS A 670 -13.73 -19.93 -3.72
CA LYS A 670 -13.19 -20.16 -2.36
C LYS A 670 -13.73 -21.41 -1.71
N ASP A 671 -14.96 -21.75 -2.05
CA ASP A 671 -15.72 -22.83 -1.45
C ASP A 671 -15.65 -24.02 -2.41
N HIS A 672 -14.62 -24.85 -2.26
CA HIS A 672 -14.40 -26.05 -3.07
C HIS A 672 -13.91 -27.22 -2.20
N ASP A 673 -14.65 -28.32 -2.22
CA ASP A 673 -14.29 -29.59 -1.55
C ASP A 673 -13.96 -30.70 -2.56
N GLU A 674 -14.21 -30.45 -3.85
CA GLU A 674 -14.01 -31.37 -4.98
C GLU A 674 -13.00 -30.76 -5.98
N PRO A 675 -12.40 -31.57 -6.88
CA PRO A 675 -11.57 -31.08 -7.97
C PRO A 675 -12.30 -30.05 -8.84
N LEU A 676 -11.61 -28.98 -9.24
CA LEU A 676 -12.21 -27.86 -9.97
C LEU A 676 -12.04 -28.00 -11.48
N ASP A 677 -13.10 -27.68 -12.22
CA ASP A 677 -13.08 -27.57 -13.68
C ASP A 677 -12.51 -26.21 -14.12
N LEU A 678 -11.77 -26.21 -15.24
CA LEU A 678 -11.11 -25.02 -15.78
C LEU A 678 -11.83 -24.49 -17.02
N VAL A 679 -12.13 -23.20 -17.02
CA VAL A 679 -12.51 -22.44 -18.22
C VAL A 679 -11.39 -21.49 -18.59
N SER A 680 -10.98 -21.48 -19.86
CA SER A 680 -10.18 -20.39 -20.41
C SER A 680 -11.10 -19.44 -21.19
N ASP A 681 -11.29 -18.22 -20.70
CA ASP A 681 -12.13 -17.20 -21.32
C ASP A 681 -11.29 -16.11 -22.00
N GLN A 682 -11.59 -15.80 -23.25
CA GLN A 682 -10.81 -14.90 -24.11
C GLN A 682 -11.55 -13.58 -24.32
N HIS A 683 -10.91 -12.46 -23.98
CA HIS A 683 -11.52 -11.14 -24.11
C HIS A 683 -11.56 -10.64 -25.56
N GLY A 684 -12.55 -9.78 -25.85
CA GLY A 684 -12.67 -9.06 -27.13
C GLY A 684 -11.67 -7.91 -27.28
N THR A 685 -11.80 -7.13 -28.35
CA THR A 685 -10.85 -6.07 -28.74
C THR A 685 -10.59 -5.05 -27.64
N LYS A 686 -9.30 -4.85 -27.31
CA LYS A 686 -8.86 -3.82 -26.35
C LYS A 686 -8.00 -2.77 -27.01
N PHE A 687 -8.34 -1.50 -26.82
CA PHE A 687 -7.53 -0.39 -27.30
C PHE A 687 -6.64 0.21 -26.20
N GLY A 688 -7.01 0.07 -24.92
CA GLY A 688 -6.21 0.53 -23.79
C GLY A 688 -5.19 -0.52 -23.33
N ASN A 689 -3.98 -0.08 -23.03
CA ASN A 689 -2.88 -0.94 -22.54
C ASN A 689 -3.18 -1.72 -21.26
N PHE A 690 -3.94 -1.07 -20.38
CA PHE A 690 -4.32 -1.61 -19.08
C PHE A 690 -5.78 -2.03 -19.04
N ASP A 691 -6.51 -1.96 -20.16
CA ASP A 691 -7.89 -2.42 -20.33
C ASP A 691 -7.96 -3.93 -20.58
N VAL A 692 -7.19 -4.70 -19.82
CA VAL A 692 -7.08 -6.16 -19.92
C VAL A 692 -7.33 -6.82 -18.57
N PRO A 693 -7.72 -8.12 -18.54
CA PRO A 693 -8.17 -8.80 -17.33
C PRO A 693 -7.24 -8.65 -16.12
N SER A 694 -5.91 -8.73 -16.30
CA SER A 694 -4.97 -8.72 -15.17
C SER A 694 -4.71 -7.34 -14.55
N THR A 695 -5.18 -6.26 -15.18
CA THR A 695 -4.94 -4.87 -14.74
C THR A 695 -6.21 -4.07 -14.48
N HIS A 696 -7.39 -4.64 -14.79
CA HIS A 696 -8.70 -4.09 -14.40
C HIS A 696 -9.17 -4.62 -13.05
N ASP A 697 -10.17 -3.94 -12.45
CA ASP A 697 -10.84 -4.44 -11.25
C ASP A 697 -11.42 -5.83 -11.53
N PRO A 698 -10.91 -6.90 -10.86
CA PRO A 698 -11.39 -8.24 -11.11
C PRO A 698 -12.88 -8.42 -10.80
N LEU A 699 -13.46 -7.58 -9.94
CA LEU A 699 -14.84 -7.73 -9.48
C LEU A 699 -15.87 -7.68 -10.62
N GLY A 700 -15.64 -6.83 -11.62
CA GLY A 700 -16.51 -6.67 -12.79
C GLY A 700 -16.21 -7.60 -13.97
N SER A 701 -15.28 -8.56 -13.82
CA SER A 701 -14.86 -9.44 -14.91
C SER A 701 -15.83 -10.61 -15.13
N VAL A 702 -15.89 -11.10 -16.38
CA VAL A 702 -16.58 -12.37 -16.73
C VAL A 702 -16.04 -13.52 -15.87
N GLY A 703 -14.73 -13.56 -15.64
CA GLY A 703 -14.10 -14.55 -14.77
C GLY A 703 -14.69 -14.57 -13.37
N THR A 704 -14.81 -13.41 -12.70
CA THR A 704 -15.42 -13.35 -11.36
C THR A 704 -16.89 -13.73 -11.39
N LEU A 705 -17.66 -13.28 -12.39
CA LEU A 705 -19.05 -13.65 -12.52
C LEU A 705 -19.21 -15.17 -12.60
N VAL A 706 -18.53 -15.80 -13.57
CA VAL A 706 -18.60 -17.25 -13.81
C VAL A 706 -18.07 -18.05 -12.63
N THR A 707 -16.98 -17.60 -12.01
CA THR A 707 -16.44 -18.26 -10.81
C THR A 707 -17.43 -18.20 -9.66
N ALA A 708 -18.06 -17.03 -9.46
CA ALA A 708 -19.01 -16.82 -8.38
C ALA A 708 -20.31 -17.60 -8.60
N THR A 709 -20.85 -17.62 -9.82
CA THR A 709 -22.18 -18.21 -10.08
C THR A 709 -22.13 -19.68 -10.44
N LYS A 710 -21.03 -20.15 -11.04
CA LYS A 710 -20.89 -21.51 -11.56
C LYS A 710 -19.75 -22.31 -10.90
N GLY A 711 -18.83 -21.68 -10.17
CA GLY A 711 -17.78 -22.40 -9.44
C GLY A 711 -16.70 -23.03 -10.33
N TYR A 712 -16.41 -22.44 -11.49
CA TYR A 712 -15.23 -22.81 -12.29
C TYR A 712 -13.98 -22.06 -11.83
N VAL A 713 -12.79 -22.63 -12.05
CA VAL A 713 -11.58 -21.80 -12.20
C VAL A 713 -11.66 -21.14 -13.56
N VAL A 714 -11.49 -19.81 -13.63
CA VAL A 714 -11.50 -19.09 -14.90
C VAL A 714 -10.14 -18.44 -15.17
N SER A 715 -9.55 -18.78 -16.31
CA SER A 715 -8.29 -18.27 -16.84
C SER A 715 -8.57 -17.24 -17.94
N MET A 716 -8.03 -16.03 -17.81
CA MET A 716 -8.23 -14.94 -18.75
C MET A 716 -6.88 -14.34 -19.17
N PRO A 717 -6.27 -14.79 -20.28
CA PRO A 717 -5.03 -14.19 -20.77
C PRO A 717 -5.24 -12.74 -21.23
N ASP A 718 -4.22 -11.88 -21.03
CA ASP A 718 -4.25 -10.49 -21.52
C ASP A 718 -3.86 -10.36 -23.00
N TYR A 719 -3.30 -11.41 -23.61
CA TYR A 719 -2.55 -11.40 -24.88
C TYR A 719 -1.18 -10.70 -24.82
N VAL A 720 -0.28 -11.14 -25.72
CA VAL A 720 0.98 -10.43 -25.97
C VAL A 720 0.67 -9.04 -26.54
N GLY A 721 1.38 -8.03 -26.06
CA GLY A 721 1.18 -6.61 -26.38
C GLY A 721 0.31 -5.87 -25.36
N TYR A 722 -0.14 -6.54 -24.30
CA TYR A 722 -0.81 -5.95 -23.14
C TYR A 722 -0.15 -6.37 -21.82
N GLY A 723 -0.59 -5.77 -20.71
CA GLY A 723 -0.15 -6.14 -19.36
C GLY A 723 1.37 -6.06 -19.17
N VAL A 724 2.02 -7.16 -18.77
CA VAL A 724 3.49 -7.18 -18.58
C VAL A 724 4.28 -7.24 -19.90
N SER A 725 3.59 -7.42 -21.03
CA SER A 725 4.18 -7.58 -22.35
C SER A 725 4.02 -6.35 -23.26
N LEU A 726 3.65 -5.20 -22.69
CA LEU A 726 3.35 -3.93 -23.38
C LEU A 726 4.44 -3.39 -24.31
N LYS A 727 5.68 -3.87 -24.18
CA LYS A 727 6.77 -3.50 -25.09
C LYS A 727 6.66 -4.13 -26.49
N TYR A 728 5.82 -5.15 -26.63
CA TYR A 728 5.54 -5.82 -27.90
C TYR A 728 4.25 -5.26 -28.50
N PHE A 729 4.14 -5.34 -29.82
CA PHE A 729 2.88 -5.04 -30.50
C PHE A 729 1.91 -6.21 -30.34
N HIS A 730 0.63 -5.91 -30.13
CA HIS A 730 -0.41 -6.93 -30.02
C HIS A 730 -0.78 -7.48 -31.40
N PRO A 731 -0.60 -8.79 -31.67
CA PRO A 731 -0.86 -9.37 -32.98
C PRO A 731 -2.36 -9.61 -33.21
N TYR A 732 -3.12 -8.51 -33.31
CA TYR A 732 -4.56 -8.48 -33.46
C TYR A 732 -5.01 -9.32 -34.67
N LEU A 733 -5.87 -10.30 -34.42
CA LEU A 733 -6.38 -11.30 -35.39
C LEU A 733 -5.29 -12.03 -36.21
N ILE A 734 -4.18 -12.38 -35.56
CA ILE A 734 -3.18 -13.31 -36.10
C ILE A 734 -3.22 -14.62 -35.31
N ALA A 735 -3.64 -15.71 -35.95
CA ALA A 735 -4.02 -16.97 -35.32
C ALA A 735 -2.91 -17.57 -34.44
N LYS A 736 -1.70 -17.72 -35.00
CA LYS A 736 -0.60 -18.46 -34.37
C LYS A 736 -0.13 -17.90 -33.01
N PRO A 737 0.25 -16.61 -32.88
CA PRO A 737 0.68 -16.07 -31.59
C PRO A 737 -0.49 -15.97 -30.59
N LEU A 738 -1.72 -15.75 -31.06
CA LEU A 738 -2.90 -15.69 -30.19
C LEU A 738 -3.25 -17.08 -29.60
N ALA A 739 -3.25 -18.13 -30.43
CA ALA A 739 -3.44 -19.51 -29.98
C ALA A 739 -2.36 -19.93 -28.96
N ALA A 740 -1.10 -19.59 -29.21
CA ALA A 740 0.00 -19.88 -28.30
C ALA A 740 -0.20 -19.22 -26.93
N ASN A 741 -0.69 -17.98 -26.89
CA ASN A 741 -0.93 -17.25 -25.66
C ASN A 741 -1.97 -17.96 -24.76
N VAL A 742 -3.08 -18.41 -25.35
CA VAL A 742 -4.13 -19.16 -24.64
C VAL A 742 -3.60 -20.51 -24.12
N ILE A 743 -2.96 -21.29 -24.98
CA ILE A 743 -2.43 -22.62 -24.63
C ILE A 743 -1.41 -22.53 -23.49
N ASP A 744 -0.49 -21.57 -23.58
CA ASP A 744 0.56 -21.39 -22.59
C ASP A 744 0.00 -20.89 -21.25
N MET A 745 -1.01 -20.01 -21.29
CA MET A 745 -1.74 -19.57 -20.10
C MET A 745 -2.41 -20.78 -19.42
N ILE A 746 -3.08 -21.66 -20.16
CA ILE A 746 -3.72 -22.86 -19.61
C ILE A 746 -2.69 -23.76 -18.90
N PHE A 747 -1.54 -24.00 -19.52
CA PHE A 747 -0.46 -24.77 -18.87
C PHE A 747 0.05 -24.09 -17.59
N ALA A 748 0.23 -22.77 -17.61
CA ALA A 748 0.65 -22.01 -16.44
C ALA A 748 -0.38 -22.05 -15.31
N VAL A 749 -1.68 -21.99 -15.64
CA VAL A 749 -2.78 -22.11 -14.67
C VAL A 749 -2.80 -23.50 -14.04
N LYS A 750 -2.65 -24.57 -14.83
CA LYS A 750 -2.57 -25.94 -14.29
C LYS A 750 -1.39 -26.09 -13.32
N LYS A 751 -0.23 -25.50 -13.63
CA LYS A 751 0.92 -25.43 -12.70
C LYS A 751 0.60 -24.63 -11.44
N PHE A 752 -0.06 -23.48 -11.60
CA PHE A 752 -0.48 -22.62 -10.51
C PHE A 752 -1.46 -23.31 -9.54
N LEU A 753 -2.48 -24.00 -10.06
CA LEU A 753 -3.42 -24.78 -9.25
C LEU A 753 -2.70 -25.87 -8.46
N LYS A 754 -1.77 -26.58 -9.10
CA LYS A 754 -0.92 -27.59 -8.44
C LYS A 754 -0.08 -26.99 -7.32
N GLU A 755 0.55 -25.84 -7.52
CA GLU A 755 1.31 -25.12 -6.48
C GLU A 755 0.43 -24.65 -5.31
N LYS A 756 -0.83 -24.34 -5.59
CA LYS A 756 -1.84 -23.98 -4.58
C LYS A 756 -2.42 -25.18 -3.83
N GLY A 757 -2.07 -26.40 -4.22
CA GLY A 757 -2.68 -27.61 -3.67
C GLY A 757 -4.16 -27.77 -4.07
N ILE A 758 -4.57 -27.16 -5.18
CA ILE A 758 -5.92 -27.27 -5.73
C ILE A 758 -5.90 -28.37 -6.79
N GLU A 759 -6.80 -29.34 -6.66
CA GLU A 759 -6.94 -30.44 -7.61
C GLU A 759 -7.72 -29.98 -8.85
N ASP A 760 -7.16 -30.26 -10.03
CA ASP A 760 -7.78 -30.01 -11.33
C ASP A 760 -8.56 -31.26 -11.74
N SER A 761 -9.85 -31.11 -12.04
CA SER A 761 -10.72 -32.22 -12.45
C SER A 761 -10.29 -32.86 -13.78
N GLY A 762 -9.48 -32.13 -14.56
CA GLY A 762 -9.08 -32.47 -15.92
C GLY A 762 -10.04 -31.98 -17.00
N LYS A 763 -11.22 -31.45 -16.65
CA LYS A 763 -12.15 -30.88 -17.64
C LYS A 763 -11.74 -29.46 -18.01
N LEU A 764 -11.65 -29.22 -19.30
CA LEU A 764 -11.20 -27.94 -19.87
C LEU A 764 -12.24 -27.42 -20.87
N PHE A 765 -12.69 -26.20 -20.64
CA PHE A 765 -13.62 -25.48 -21.53
C PHE A 765 -12.96 -24.20 -22.05
N LEU A 766 -13.27 -23.82 -23.28
CA LEU A 766 -12.77 -22.57 -23.88
C LEU A 766 -13.94 -21.72 -24.38
N SER A 767 -13.92 -20.43 -24.09
CA SER A 767 -14.94 -19.47 -24.52
C SER A 767 -14.34 -18.12 -24.85
N GLY A 768 -15.05 -17.32 -25.63
CA GLY A 768 -14.68 -15.94 -25.87
C GLY A 768 -15.58 -15.27 -26.88
N TYR A 769 -15.59 -13.93 -26.86
CA TYR A 769 -16.50 -13.10 -27.66
C TYR A 769 -15.76 -12.11 -28.55
N SER A 770 -16.25 -11.87 -29.77
CA SER A 770 -15.66 -10.94 -30.74
C SER A 770 -14.24 -11.36 -31.14
N GLU A 771 -13.21 -10.52 -30.96
CA GLU A 771 -11.81 -10.96 -31.06
C GLU A 771 -11.56 -12.21 -30.21
N GLY A 772 -12.09 -12.24 -28.99
CA GLY A 772 -11.97 -13.40 -28.11
C GLY A 772 -12.57 -14.65 -28.70
N GLY A 773 -13.65 -14.53 -29.49
CA GLY A 773 -14.24 -15.65 -30.23
C GLY A 773 -13.29 -16.17 -31.32
N TYR A 774 -12.63 -15.28 -32.06
CA TYR A 774 -11.59 -15.65 -33.02
C TYR A 774 -10.39 -16.33 -32.32
N VAL A 775 -9.91 -15.77 -31.21
CA VAL A 775 -8.80 -16.32 -30.42
C VAL A 775 -9.15 -17.70 -29.86
N THR A 776 -10.39 -17.87 -29.37
CA THR A 776 -10.93 -19.16 -28.90
C THR A 776 -10.86 -20.21 -30.02
N MET A 777 -11.35 -19.85 -31.22
CA MET A 777 -11.31 -20.73 -32.38
C MET A 777 -9.88 -21.13 -32.76
N ALA A 778 -8.95 -20.16 -32.80
CA ALA A 778 -7.54 -20.40 -33.13
C ALA A 778 -6.86 -21.33 -32.11
N ALA A 779 -7.14 -21.12 -30.81
CA ALA A 779 -6.64 -21.99 -29.75
C ALA A 779 -7.21 -23.40 -29.84
N LEU A 780 -8.51 -23.54 -30.12
CA LEU A 780 -9.16 -24.85 -30.28
C LEU A 780 -8.59 -25.63 -31.48
N GLU A 781 -8.38 -24.96 -32.61
CA GLU A 781 -7.76 -25.55 -33.79
C GLU A 781 -6.32 -26.03 -33.50
N GLU A 782 -5.51 -25.18 -32.88
CA GLU A 782 -4.13 -25.52 -32.53
C GLU A 782 -4.07 -26.65 -31.48
N ILE A 783 -5.00 -26.67 -30.52
CA ILE A 783 -5.10 -27.77 -29.55
C ILE A 783 -5.48 -29.08 -30.26
N GLU A 784 -6.52 -29.08 -31.10
CA GLU A 784 -6.94 -30.27 -31.85
C GLU A 784 -5.80 -30.84 -32.70
N LYS A 785 -5.01 -29.96 -33.36
CA LYS A 785 -3.90 -30.36 -34.23
C LYS A 785 -2.68 -30.83 -33.46
N ASN A 786 -2.29 -30.14 -32.39
CA ASN A 786 -0.95 -30.26 -31.81
C ASN A 786 -0.89 -30.55 -30.30
N TYR A 787 -1.99 -30.36 -29.55
CA TYR A 787 -2.00 -30.48 -28.09
C TYR A 787 -3.12 -31.36 -27.52
N LYS A 788 -3.90 -32.06 -28.35
CA LYS A 788 -5.08 -32.84 -27.94
C LYS A 788 -4.82 -33.81 -26.79
N ASP A 789 -3.67 -34.49 -26.81
CA ASP A 789 -3.28 -35.44 -25.75
C ASP A 789 -2.85 -34.76 -24.45
N LYS A 790 -2.45 -33.49 -24.51
CA LYS A 790 -1.96 -32.71 -23.34
C LYS A 790 -3.05 -31.83 -22.74
N LEU A 791 -3.96 -31.33 -23.57
CA LEU A 791 -5.07 -30.46 -23.23
C LEU A 791 -6.36 -31.02 -23.85
N PRO A 792 -6.91 -32.12 -23.33
CA PRO A 792 -8.18 -32.64 -23.80
C PRO A 792 -9.29 -31.62 -23.49
N VAL A 793 -9.86 -31.03 -24.54
CA VAL A 793 -10.94 -30.04 -24.41
C VAL A 793 -12.28 -30.76 -24.31
N THR A 794 -13.03 -30.46 -23.26
CA THR A 794 -14.39 -30.96 -23.03
C THR A 794 -15.38 -30.32 -24.00
N ALA A 795 -15.37 -28.99 -24.09
CA ALA A 795 -16.16 -28.24 -25.05
C ALA A 795 -15.61 -26.82 -25.32
N GLY A 796 -15.96 -26.26 -26.48
CA GLY A 796 -15.60 -24.91 -26.88
C GLY A 796 -16.80 -24.07 -27.31
N ALA A 797 -16.82 -22.80 -26.93
CA ALA A 797 -17.85 -21.84 -27.32
C ALA A 797 -17.25 -20.56 -27.95
N PRO A 798 -16.76 -20.60 -29.21
CA PRO A 798 -16.39 -19.41 -29.95
C PRO A 798 -17.63 -18.57 -30.29
N MET A 799 -17.64 -17.29 -29.91
CA MET A 799 -18.82 -16.42 -30.08
C MET A 799 -18.47 -15.17 -30.90
N ALA A 800 -19.28 -14.89 -31.93
CA ALA A 800 -19.21 -13.68 -32.75
C ALA A 800 -17.80 -13.32 -33.29
N GLY A 801 -16.97 -14.33 -33.60
CA GLY A 801 -15.61 -14.15 -34.09
C GLY A 801 -15.50 -14.10 -35.62
N SER A 802 -14.50 -13.40 -36.14
CA SER A 802 -14.22 -13.27 -37.58
C SER A 802 -13.42 -14.47 -38.11
N TYR A 803 -14.03 -15.66 -38.12
CA TYR A 803 -13.34 -16.92 -38.49
C TYR A 803 -12.95 -16.96 -39.98
N ASP A 804 -13.73 -16.30 -40.83
CA ASP A 804 -13.47 -16.15 -42.27
C ASP A 804 -12.93 -14.74 -42.54
N MET A 805 -11.61 -14.60 -42.39
CA MET A 805 -10.93 -13.31 -42.54
C MET A 805 -11.01 -12.76 -43.97
N VAL A 806 -11.05 -13.64 -44.98
CA VAL A 806 -11.16 -13.25 -46.39
C VAL A 806 -12.55 -12.67 -46.67
N THR A 807 -13.61 -13.40 -46.31
CA THR A 807 -14.99 -12.92 -46.51
C THR A 807 -15.24 -11.64 -45.71
N THR A 808 -14.73 -11.56 -44.48
CA THR A 808 -14.83 -10.34 -43.66
C THR A 808 -14.16 -9.14 -44.35
N ALA A 809 -12.94 -9.31 -44.88
CA ALA A 809 -12.24 -8.25 -45.59
C ALA A 809 -12.95 -7.86 -46.89
N ASP A 810 -13.51 -8.81 -47.64
CA ASP A 810 -14.28 -8.54 -48.87
C ASP A 810 -15.54 -7.72 -48.57
N MET A 811 -16.24 -8.00 -47.47
CA MET A 811 -17.40 -7.22 -47.05
C MET A 811 -17.01 -5.81 -46.60
N VAL A 812 -15.96 -5.67 -45.80
CA VAL A 812 -15.55 -4.39 -45.22
C VAL A 812 -14.89 -3.49 -46.26
N LEU A 813 -13.91 -3.99 -47.02
CA LEU A 813 -13.25 -3.23 -48.07
C LEU A 813 -14.11 -3.07 -49.32
N GLY A 814 -15.14 -3.92 -49.50
CA GLY A 814 -16.13 -3.82 -50.57
C GLY A 814 -17.21 -2.77 -50.34
N ALA A 815 -17.54 -2.44 -49.09
CA ALA A 815 -18.54 -1.45 -48.74
C ALA A 815 -18.08 -0.01 -49.02
N GLU A 816 -18.98 0.85 -49.50
CA GLU A 816 -18.69 2.29 -49.63
C GLU A 816 -18.55 2.98 -48.27
N LYS A 817 -19.34 2.53 -47.29
CA LYS A 817 -19.32 3.02 -45.90
C LYS A 817 -19.31 1.86 -44.93
N TYR A 818 -18.52 2.00 -43.87
CA TYR A 818 -18.46 1.04 -42.77
C TYR A 818 -18.47 1.76 -41.43
N GLU A 819 -19.41 1.38 -40.55
CA GLU A 819 -19.74 2.08 -39.29
C GLU A 819 -18.62 1.97 -38.23
N TYR A 820 -17.68 1.03 -38.38
CA TYR A 820 -16.63 0.75 -37.39
C TYR A 820 -15.21 0.76 -37.99
N PRO A 821 -14.76 1.85 -38.63
CA PRO A 821 -13.51 1.89 -39.41
C PRO A 821 -12.24 1.59 -38.60
N ASN A 822 -12.27 1.78 -37.28
CA ASN A 822 -11.16 1.51 -36.37
C ASN A 822 -10.75 0.03 -36.31
N LEU A 823 -11.71 -0.91 -36.45
CA LEU A 823 -11.43 -2.34 -36.39
C LEU A 823 -10.65 -2.86 -37.61
N PRO A 824 -11.10 -2.66 -38.86
CA PRO A 824 -10.31 -3.06 -40.04
C PRO A 824 -8.99 -2.27 -40.12
N ALA A 825 -8.94 -1.03 -39.64
CA ALA A 825 -7.69 -0.30 -39.54
C ALA A 825 -6.68 -0.99 -38.61
N PHE A 826 -7.15 -1.52 -37.46
CA PHE A 826 -6.30 -2.28 -36.54
C PHE A 826 -5.85 -3.62 -37.15
N VAL A 827 -6.72 -4.32 -37.88
CA VAL A 827 -6.33 -5.54 -38.63
C VAL A 827 -5.23 -5.23 -39.63
N LEU A 828 -5.44 -4.25 -40.50
CA LEU A 828 -4.49 -3.91 -41.55
C LEU A 828 -3.16 -3.38 -40.97
N TYR A 829 -3.20 -2.62 -39.87
CA TYR A 829 -1.99 -2.21 -39.16
C TYR A 829 -1.25 -3.41 -38.56
N SER A 830 -1.98 -4.31 -37.89
CA SER A 830 -1.44 -5.53 -37.28
C SER A 830 -0.79 -6.44 -38.33
N TYR A 831 -1.45 -6.64 -39.46
CA TYR A 831 -0.94 -7.46 -40.55
C TYR A 831 0.27 -6.79 -41.22
N ASN A 832 0.20 -5.48 -41.44
CA ASN A 832 1.35 -4.71 -41.96
C ASN A 832 2.58 -4.85 -41.05
N HIS A 833 2.39 -4.88 -39.72
CA HIS A 833 3.45 -5.08 -38.75
C HIS A 833 3.97 -6.53 -38.76
N TYR A 834 3.07 -7.51 -38.59
CA TYR A 834 3.40 -8.94 -38.47
C TYR A 834 4.08 -9.49 -39.73
N TYR A 835 3.59 -9.13 -40.92
CA TYR A 835 4.14 -9.57 -42.19
C TYR A 835 5.25 -8.65 -42.74
N GLY A 836 5.59 -7.57 -42.03
CA GLY A 836 6.68 -6.66 -42.39
C GLY A 836 6.48 -5.94 -43.73
N TRP A 837 5.24 -5.65 -44.11
CA TRP A 837 4.92 -5.11 -45.43
C TRP A 837 5.41 -3.68 -45.64
N ASN A 838 5.43 -2.85 -44.58
CA ASN A 838 5.75 -1.42 -44.64
C ASN A 838 4.91 -0.64 -45.67
N LYS A 839 3.61 -0.95 -45.74
CA LYS A 839 2.62 -0.46 -46.72
C LYS A 839 1.59 0.50 -46.15
N LEU A 840 1.82 1.10 -44.98
CA LEU A 840 0.78 1.85 -44.30
C LEU A 840 0.26 3.05 -45.13
N HIS A 841 1.15 3.81 -45.77
CA HIS A 841 0.76 4.90 -46.69
C HIS A 841 0.29 4.40 -48.07
N ASP A 842 0.58 3.14 -48.43
CA ASP A 842 -0.03 2.50 -49.61
C ASP A 842 -1.50 2.14 -49.33
N ILE A 843 -1.85 1.88 -48.07
CA ILE A 843 -3.19 1.42 -47.64
C ILE A 843 -4.08 2.61 -47.26
N PHE A 844 -3.58 3.52 -46.41
CA PHE A 844 -4.34 4.63 -45.83
C PHE A 844 -3.92 5.96 -46.45
N LYS A 845 -4.89 6.89 -46.58
CA LYS A 845 -4.64 8.28 -46.96
C LYS A 845 -4.03 9.06 -45.79
N ASP A 846 -3.23 10.10 -46.08
CA ASP A 846 -2.77 11.03 -45.05
C ASP A 846 -3.92 11.97 -44.60
N PRO A 847 -4.03 12.33 -43.30
CA PRO A 847 -3.08 12.07 -42.23
C PRO A 847 -3.26 10.70 -41.52
N TYR A 848 -4.22 9.87 -41.94
CA TYR A 848 -4.61 8.66 -41.20
C TYR A 848 -3.50 7.60 -41.13
N ALA A 849 -2.67 7.46 -42.16
CA ALA A 849 -1.49 6.58 -42.11
C ALA A 849 -0.54 6.99 -40.97
N ASP A 850 -0.15 8.26 -40.91
CA ASP A 850 0.70 8.82 -39.86
C ASP A 850 0.02 8.75 -38.48
N GLU A 851 -1.27 9.05 -38.40
CA GLU A 851 -2.02 9.01 -37.14
C GLU A 851 -2.11 7.59 -36.58
N LEU A 852 -2.36 6.58 -37.43
CA LEU A 852 -2.37 5.17 -37.03
C LEU A 852 -0.98 4.72 -36.58
N ASP A 853 0.07 5.05 -37.34
CA ASP A 853 1.44 4.69 -36.97
C ASP A 853 1.89 5.34 -35.66
N LYS A 854 1.62 6.64 -35.53
CA LYS A 854 1.86 7.38 -34.29
C LYS A 854 1.07 6.75 -33.15
N PHE A 855 -0.22 6.49 -33.32
CA PHE A 855 -1.04 5.93 -32.27
C PHE A 855 -0.52 4.58 -31.81
N PHE A 856 -0.26 3.64 -32.71
CA PHE A 856 0.16 2.29 -32.33
C PHE A 856 1.61 2.23 -31.81
N LYS A 857 2.51 3.12 -32.26
CA LYS A 857 3.86 3.28 -31.68
C LYS A 857 3.85 3.98 -30.32
N GLU A 858 2.99 4.98 -30.14
CA GLU A 858 2.83 5.71 -28.88
C GLU A 858 1.85 5.03 -27.93
N LYS A 859 1.15 3.98 -28.36
CA LYS A 859 0.16 3.21 -27.57
C LYS A 859 0.75 2.82 -26.23
N ALA A 860 2.03 2.43 -26.19
CA ALA A 860 2.79 2.12 -24.97
C ALA A 860 2.83 3.23 -23.89
N LYS A 861 2.43 4.47 -24.21
CA LYS A 861 2.32 5.62 -23.29
C LYS A 861 0.94 5.76 -22.62
N GLY A 862 -0.01 4.84 -22.85
CA GLY A 862 -1.25 4.72 -22.06
C GLY A 862 -2.51 5.37 -22.63
N ASN A 863 -2.58 5.63 -23.94
CA ASN A 863 -3.75 6.29 -24.55
C ASN A 863 -4.86 5.28 -24.93
N MET A 864 -6.13 5.65 -24.68
CA MET A 864 -7.28 5.04 -25.35
C MET A 864 -7.32 5.49 -26.82
N LEU A 865 -7.80 4.64 -27.73
CA LEU A 865 -7.95 5.00 -29.15
C LEU A 865 -8.93 6.18 -29.27
N HIS A 866 -8.41 7.33 -29.69
CA HIS A 866 -9.17 8.54 -30.03
C HIS A 866 -8.84 9.00 -31.46
N ILE A 867 -8.67 8.08 -32.41
CA ILE A 867 -8.57 8.43 -33.82
C ILE A 867 -9.98 8.41 -34.42
N ASP A 868 -10.41 9.55 -34.94
CA ASP A 868 -11.68 9.72 -35.64
C ASP A 868 -11.49 9.36 -37.13
N LEU A 869 -11.51 8.05 -37.42
CA LEU A 869 -11.37 7.56 -38.79
C LEU A 869 -12.71 7.72 -39.55
N PRO A 870 -12.69 8.19 -40.80
CA PRO A 870 -13.91 8.34 -41.58
C PRO A 870 -14.51 6.97 -41.96
N GLU A 871 -15.82 6.84 -41.80
CA GLU A 871 -16.59 5.66 -42.22
C GLU A 871 -16.59 5.45 -43.75
N ASP A 872 -16.40 6.53 -44.51
CA ASP A 872 -16.39 6.52 -45.97
C ASP A 872 -15.06 5.98 -46.49
N ARG A 873 -15.12 4.83 -47.18
CA ARG A 873 -13.93 4.14 -47.70
C ARG A 873 -13.08 5.04 -48.59
N SER A 874 -13.71 5.90 -49.39
CA SER A 874 -13.01 6.81 -50.30
C SER A 874 -12.21 7.90 -49.58
N LYS A 875 -12.48 8.13 -48.29
CA LYS A 875 -11.75 9.11 -47.47
C LYS A 875 -10.64 8.48 -46.65
N LEU A 876 -10.80 7.21 -46.25
CA LEU A 876 -9.85 6.50 -45.40
C LEU A 876 -8.72 5.84 -46.18
N TYR A 877 -9.06 5.12 -47.26
CA TYR A 877 -8.14 4.25 -47.98
C TYR A 877 -7.65 4.90 -49.27
N GLN A 878 -6.45 4.54 -49.71
CA GLN A 878 -5.94 4.95 -51.02
C GLN A 878 -6.78 4.32 -52.15
N ASP A 879 -7.09 5.10 -53.18
CA ASP A 879 -7.99 4.65 -54.27
C ASP A 879 -7.37 3.48 -55.04
N ASN A 880 -6.05 3.52 -55.28
CA ASN A 880 -5.30 2.46 -55.95
C ASN A 880 -5.27 1.17 -55.11
N PHE A 881 -5.19 1.25 -53.78
CA PHE A 881 -5.24 0.08 -52.90
C PHE A 881 -6.61 -0.59 -52.96
N ILE A 882 -7.70 0.18 -52.92
CA ILE A 882 -9.05 -0.37 -53.05
C ILE A 882 -9.27 -0.99 -54.43
N GLU A 883 -8.85 -0.32 -55.52
CA GLU A 883 -8.94 -0.87 -56.87
C GLU A 883 -8.13 -2.18 -57.01
N ASP A 884 -6.91 -2.20 -56.49
CA ASP A 884 -6.04 -3.39 -56.47
C ASP A 884 -6.66 -4.53 -55.65
N TYR A 885 -7.27 -4.24 -54.50
CA TYR A 885 -7.94 -5.26 -53.68
C TYR A 885 -9.20 -5.84 -54.34
N LEU A 886 -10.06 -4.99 -54.90
CA LEU A 886 -11.33 -5.39 -55.52
C LEU A 886 -11.13 -6.10 -56.87
N SER A 887 -10.06 -5.78 -57.61
CA SER A 887 -9.69 -6.49 -58.84
C SER A 887 -8.90 -7.79 -58.60
N GLY A 888 -8.53 -8.08 -57.34
CA GLY A 888 -7.78 -9.27 -56.96
C GLY A 888 -6.25 -9.15 -57.08
N GLY A 889 -5.73 -7.95 -57.34
CA GLY A 889 -4.30 -7.66 -57.43
C GLY A 889 -3.57 -7.55 -56.10
N ALA A 890 -4.26 -7.22 -55.00
CA ALA A 890 -3.70 -7.16 -53.63
C ALA A 890 -3.48 -8.55 -53.00
N LYS A 891 -2.76 -9.42 -53.72
CA LYS A 891 -2.54 -10.83 -53.35
C LYS A 891 -1.83 -10.99 -52.01
N TRP A 892 -0.91 -10.08 -51.67
CA TRP A 892 -0.20 -10.08 -50.39
C TRP A 892 -1.16 -10.03 -49.19
N LEU A 893 -2.22 -9.20 -49.26
CA LEU A 893 -3.22 -9.11 -48.21
C LEU A 893 -4.12 -10.34 -48.21
N ARG A 894 -4.59 -10.79 -49.39
CA ARG A 894 -5.46 -11.96 -49.51
C ARG A 894 -4.80 -13.25 -49.01
N ASP A 895 -3.52 -13.45 -49.30
CA ASP A 895 -2.79 -14.64 -48.85
C ASP A 895 -2.57 -14.62 -47.33
N ALA A 896 -2.28 -13.46 -46.74
CA ALA A 896 -2.19 -13.32 -45.28
C ALA A 896 -3.54 -13.49 -44.57
N LEU A 897 -4.63 -12.98 -45.14
CA LEU A 897 -5.98 -13.21 -44.61
C LEU A 897 -6.34 -14.70 -44.65
N LYS A 898 -6.00 -15.41 -45.74
CA LYS A 898 -6.18 -16.87 -45.83
C LYS A 898 -5.38 -17.63 -44.79
N GLU A 899 -4.14 -17.24 -44.51
CA GLU A 899 -3.32 -17.87 -43.46
C GLU A 899 -3.97 -17.75 -42.06
N ASN A 900 -4.77 -16.71 -41.84
CA ASN A 900 -5.44 -16.44 -40.58
C ASN A 900 -6.95 -16.76 -40.61
N THR A 901 -7.43 -17.42 -41.67
CA THR A 901 -8.79 -17.96 -41.76
C THR A 901 -8.84 -19.32 -41.05
N LEU A 902 -9.82 -19.53 -40.17
CA LEU A 902 -9.86 -20.66 -39.21
C LEU A 902 -10.90 -21.73 -39.59
N LEU A 903 -11.09 -21.98 -40.89
CA LEU A 903 -12.15 -22.88 -41.39
C LEU A 903 -11.63 -24.27 -41.78
N ASP A 904 -10.36 -24.39 -42.18
CA ASP A 904 -9.78 -25.59 -42.80
C ASP A 904 -9.29 -26.61 -41.76
N TRP A 905 -10.22 -27.13 -40.97
CA TRP A 905 -9.97 -28.21 -40.00
C TRP A 905 -11.27 -28.91 -39.58
N LYS A 906 -11.12 -30.05 -38.89
CA LYS A 906 -12.22 -30.86 -38.38
C LYS A 906 -12.24 -30.81 -36.85
N PRO A 907 -13.12 -30.01 -36.22
CA PRO A 907 -13.35 -30.10 -34.78
C PRO A 907 -13.85 -31.50 -34.38
N THR A 908 -13.28 -32.06 -33.31
CA THR A 908 -13.77 -33.33 -32.74
C THR A 908 -14.26 -33.20 -31.30
N MET A 909 -13.89 -32.12 -30.61
CA MET A 909 -14.52 -31.73 -29.36
C MET A 909 -15.92 -31.17 -29.62
N LYS A 910 -16.78 -31.21 -28.60
CA LYS A 910 -18.09 -30.54 -28.66
C LYS A 910 -17.87 -29.04 -28.82
N MET A 911 -18.53 -28.42 -29.80
CA MET A 911 -18.40 -26.99 -30.07
C MET A 911 -19.75 -26.36 -30.35
N ARG A 912 -20.00 -25.18 -29.76
CA ARG A 912 -21.13 -24.31 -30.12
C ARG A 912 -20.62 -22.97 -30.62
N LEU A 913 -21.00 -22.64 -31.85
CA LEU A 913 -20.81 -21.30 -32.40
C LEU A 913 -22.02 -20.44 -32.03
N TYR A 914 -21.77 -19.24 -31.53
CA TYR A 914 -22.82 -18.30 -31.15
C TYR A 914 -22.73 -17.02 -31.97
N HIS A 915 -23.85 -16.58 -32.56
CA HIS A 915 -23.85 -15.34 -33.35
C HIS A 915 -25.25 -14.70 -33.47
N CYS A 916 -25.31 -13.37 -33.50
CA CYS A 916 -26.55 -12.65 -33.81
C CYS A 916 -26.66 -12.31 -35.29
N GLU A 917 -27.86 -12.44 -35.86
CA GLU A 917 -28.07 -12.20 -37.29
C GLU A 917 -28.00 -10.72 -37.65
N GLY A 918 -28.29 -9.82 -36.70
CA GLY A 918 -28.19 -8.36 -36.87
C GLY A 918 -26.81 -7.77 -36.59
N ASP A 919 -25.79 -8.60 -36.44
CA ASP A 919 -24.42 -8.18 -36.17
C ASP A 919 -23.81 -7.41 -37.36
N LYS A 920 -23.49 -6.14 -37.13
CA LYS A 920 -22.87 -5.23 -38.12
C LYS A 920 -21.37 -5.05 -37.93
N VAL A 921 -20.81 -5.58 -36.84
CA VAL A 921 -19.38 -5.47 -36.51
C VAL A 921 -18.63 -6.68 -37.04
N VAL A 922 -19.14 -7.88 -36.74
CA VAL A 922 -18.66 -9.14 -37.30
C VAL A 922 -19.87 -9.77 -37.98
N PRO A 923 -19.95 -9.82 -39.30
CA PRO A 923 -21.14 -10.36 -39.96
C PRO A 923 -21.33 -11.85 -39.65
N VAL A 924 -22.58 -12.25 -39.39
CA VAL A 924 -23.00 -13.64 -39.04
C VAL A 924 -22.51 -14.70 -40.04
N ILE A 925 -22.26 -14.30 -41.29
CA ILE A 925 -21.72 -15.17 -42.32
C ILE A 925 -20.39 -15.84 -41.89
N ASN A 926 -19.62 -15.23 -41.00
CA ASN A 926 -18.41 -15.84 -40.43
C ASN A 926 -18.71 -17.17 -39.73
N SER A 927 -19.74 -17.20 -38.88
CA SER A 927 -20.13 -18.43 -38.18
C SER A 927 -20.84 -19.43 -39.07
N ILE A 928 -21.61 -18.95 -40.05
CA ILE A 928 -22.23 -19.82 -41.06
C ILE A 928 -21.16 -20.51 -41.91
N ASN A 929 -20.17 -19.77 -42.42
CA ASN A 929 -19.07 -20.31 -43.20
C ASN A 929 -18.23 -21.29 -42.38
N ALA A 930 -17.93 -20.96 -41.12
CA ALA A 930 -17.22 -21.87 -40.22
C ALA A 930 -17.99 -23.16 -39.98
N TYR A 931 -19.27 -23.07 -39.60
CA TYR A 931 -20.12 -24.24 -39.39
C TYR A 931 -20.18 -25.13 -40.64
N ASN A 932 -20.48 -24.55 -41.80
CA ASN A 932 -20.58 -25.30 -43.05
C ASN A 932 -19.24 -25.97 -43.40
N SER A 933 -18.13 -25.25 -43.25
CA SER A 933 -16.81 -25.80 -43.53
C SER A 933 -16.47 -26.96 -42.59
N PHE A 934 -16.77 -26.85 -41.30
CA PHE A 934 -16.52 -27.95 -40.35
C PHE A 934 -17.39 -29.18 -40.65
N VAL A 935 -18.65 -28.99 -41.05
CA VAL A 935 -19.53 -30.07 -41.50
C VAL A 935 -19.02 -30.72 -42.78
N GLU A 936 -18.53 -29.92 -43.74
CA GLU A 936 -17.90 -30.42 -44.98
C GLU A 936 -16.62 -31.23 -44.70
N HIS A 937 -15.84 -30.83 -43.69
CA HIS A 937 -14.72 -31.61 -43.15
C HIS A 937 -15.15 -32.82 -42.31
N GLY A 938 -16.46 -33.08 -42.21
CA GLY A 938 -17.05 -34.25 -41.59
C GLY A 938 -17.12 -34.19 -40.06
N SER A 939 -17.16 -32.99 -39.48
CA SER A 939 -17.48 -32.82 -38.06
C SER A 939 -18.99 -32.96 -37.81
N ASP A 940 -19.34 -33.76 -36.81
CA ASP A 940 -20.69 -33.95 -36.26
C ASP A 940 -20.82 -33.36 -34.84
N SER A 941 -19.77 -32.69 -34.37
CA SER A 941 -19.62 -32.23 -32.99
C SER A 941 -19.79 -30.71 -32.84
N VAL A 942 -20.13 -30.01 -33.94
CA VAL A 942 -20.35 -28.56 -33.97
C VAL A 942 -21.84 -28.26 -34.12
N GLU A 943 -22.34 -27.34 -33.31
CA GLU A 943 -23.66 -26.73 -33.46
C GLU A 943 -23.51 -25.22 -33.73
N LEU A 944 -24.40 -24.65 -34.54
CA LEU A 944 -24.51 -23.20 -34.73
C LEU A 944 -25.78 -22.68 -34.08
N ILE A 945 -25.62 -21.79 -33.11
CA ILE A 945 -26.69 -21.10 -32.40
C ILE A 945 -26.76 -19.66 -32.91
N THR A 946 -27.82 -19.34 -33.65
CA THR A 946 -28.12 -17.97 -34.06
C THR A 946 -29.25 -17.38 -33.25
N LYS A 947 -29.23 -16.06 -33.07
CA LYS A 947 -30.35 -15.29 -32.54
C LYS A 947 -30.83 -14.30 -33.60
N GLU A 948 -32.12 -14.39 -33.92
CA GLU A 948 -32.79 -13.47 -34.83
C GLU A 948 -32.77 -12.04 -34.26
N GLY A 949 -32.33 -11.08 -35.06
CA GLY A 949 -32.11 -9.70 -34.60
C GLY A 949 -30.92 -9.54 -33.63
N GLY A 950 -30.91 -8.44 -32.87
CA GLY A 950 -29.82 -8.09 -31.95
C GLY A 950 -28.56 -7.51 -32.64
N SER A 951 -27.77 -6.73 -31.91
CA SER A 951 -26.48 -6.18 -32.35
C SER A 951 -25.29 -6.94 -31.75
N HIS A 952 -24.09 -6.70 -32.27
CA HIS A 952 -22.83 -7.24 -31.74
C HIS A 952 -22.70 -7.07 -30.22
N GLY A 953 -23.13 -5.93 -29.67
CA GLY A 953 -23.06 -5.66 -28.24
C GLY A 953 -24.16 -6.38 -27.44
N SER A 954 -25.41 -6.30 -27.90
CA SER A 954 -26.57 -6.78 -27.14
C SER A 954 -26.61 -8.30 -26.96
N CYS A 955 -25.84 -9.03 -27.76
CA CYS A 955 -25.84 -10.49 -27.76
C CYS A 955 -24.72 -11.11 -26.93
N SER A 956 -23.74 -10.32 -26.48
CA SER A 956 -22.61 -10.80 -25.70
C SER A 956 -23.02 -11.50 -24.39
N ILE A 957 -23.76 -10.81 -23.52
CA ILE A 957 -24.20 -11.35 -22.24
C ILE A 957 -25.09 -12.60 -22.43
N PRO A 958 -26.17 -12.57 -23.26
CA PRO A 958 -27.00 -13.75 -23.47
C PRO A 958 -26.23 -14.99 -23.96
N PHE A 959 -25.24 -14.82 -24.85
CA PHE A 959 -24.46 -15.96 -25.34
C PHE A 959 -23.46 -16.49 -24.32
N TYR A 960 -22.87 -15.63 -23.49
CA TYR A 960 -22.10 -16.12 -22.34
C TYR A 960 -22.99 -16.95 -21.41
N ILE A 961 -24.19 -16.47 -21.08
CA ILE A 961 -25.12 -17.22 -20.22
C ILE A 961 -25.42 -18.59 -20.82
N ASP A 962 -25.87 -18.66 -22.09
CA ASP A 962 -26.21 -19.94 -22.73
C ASP A 962 -25.00 -20.89 -22.84
N ALA A 963 -23.82 -20.36 -23.16
CA ALA A 963 -22.59 -21.15 -23.26
C ALA A 963 -22.21 -21.79 -21.91
N TYR A 964 -22.31 -21.03 -20.81
CA TYR A 964 -21.98 -21.55 -19.47
C TYR A 964 -23.04 -22.50 -18.92
N GLU A 965 -24.33 -22.28 -19.21
CA GLU A 965 -25.38 -23.27 -18.94
C GLU A 965 -25.14 -24.57 -19.70
N TRP A 966 -24.72 -24.47 -20.97
CA TRP A 966 -24.36 -25.64 -21.76
C TRP A 966 -23.13 -26.36 -21.22
N PHE A 967 -22.08 -25.64 -20.84
CA PHE A 967 -20.90 -26.23 -20.21
C PHE A 967 -21.26 -26.98 -18.93
N ASP A 968 -22.16 -26.45 -18.10
CA ASP A 968 -22.63 -27.14 -16.88
C ASP A 968 -23.26 -28.51 -17.18
N THR A 969 -23.94 -28.68 -18.33
CA THR A 969 -24.47 -30.00 -18.75
C THR A 969 -23.40 -31.03 -19.10
N LEU A 970 -22.14 -30.61 -19.23
CA LEU A 970 -20.99 -31.42 -19.62
C LEU A 970 -19.98 -31.63 -18.48
N ARG A 971 -20.23 -31.02 -17.31
CA ARG A 971 -19.43 -31.16 -16.09
C ARG A 971 -19.64 -32.46 -15.34
#